data_AF-A0A210QXG1-F1
#
_entry.id   AF-A0A210QXG1-F1
#
_cell.length_a   1.000
_cell.length_b   1.000
_cell.length_c   1.000
_cell.angle_alpha   90.00
_cell.angle_beta   90.00
_cell.angle_gamma   90.00
#
_symmetry.space_group_name_H-M   'P 1'
#
loop_
_entity.id
_entity.type
_entity.pdbx_description
1 polymer ?
#
loop_
_entity_poly.entity_id
_entity_poly.type
_entity_poly.pdbx_seq_one_letter_code
_entity_poly.pdbx_strand_id
1 'polypeptide(L)'
;MQCFFNRPNEKKAVVSLSTSLQPMQNTSCYHDHDMKKTLDLFFSMFKSKVKVRGEVQQEEIPREQTRETFSSSGEDKPKEITPEQSSVIKAIMHTKIDSECTEEVKGFVTIYDFGGEKVFYNTHHCFMSSNMVFVLVFDVDMCLDPHTQKDGYEQIEFWLRNIATYAIDRAARGKGTPPIILVGSHLDLVSKNEEEQERLFASVLEKLYEKPELREVMETHVQEMFPIANLNDSSKTQDVYQRVWNRIIEIAPLQSQWMKPVPARWVALEHELVTTKNEGRIILTYADLLEINSKLAVPLAEHDIINFLWKLKFSGSFLIFDIHSKRPFIVLQAQWIINAFKAIITDPKFTTKLTTKQRLQWSKYEKSGILTLDFIRELWGRYKEFRFLEEEETLYIALETLGLLSKPLSVDSEVNYFVVPSILQTADPEIIRQVIDDPDTVTTVALCLKFDNPFIPQAVWDKMIAACIHRFHRLEEPGQDGSIFIQRGFACLSVDFLWNMIINCCKNGMKIIMFKRDTGHSVPSGTGINLLNILEFLLQRILELNHQSHLRYQFYLHNDYRFTANEKMVKVDNLRQTRRLQCYGSNGTGWIDSDDLYIWFRNPNQKTKRTHMRDVDLTKALPDRRLSFKEIGRVSRYIGSTYQTFFAELDCPVALVDQEMEEHRHLAFRSRIAKIFVHLLKTNADTGFLSIAEAMSRHGMDPSMLMDILDSNRNVMFIDETLPEKWLNKYLSVNDVPIIADHVDIKSYFNLFLELGFTPKRVDEFDDHYRNKGTPKKITALLEAFIKGTTPCPTVNTLLLAMQECDMDTESLIETLKPS
;
A
#
# COMPACT_ATOMS: atom_id res chain seq x y z
N MET A 1 -9.73 32.38 0.52
CA MET A 1 -8.67 32.87 -0.38
C MET A 1 -9.16 32.65 -1.81
N GLN A 2 -9.33 33.72 -2.59
CA GLN A 2 -9.98 33.72 -3.92
C GLN A 2 -9.13 33.00 -4.98
N CYS A 3 -9.76 32.12 -5.77
CA CYS A 3 -9.30 31.74 -7.10
C CYS A 3 -10.46 31.89 -8.09
N PHE A 4 -10.35 32.89 -8.98
CA PHE A 4 -11.27 33.18 -10.06
C PHE A 4 -11.12 32.16 -11.21
N PHE A 5 -12.22 31.56 -11.65
CA PHE A 5 -12.31 30.89 -12.95
C PHE A 5 -12.89 31.85 -14.00
N ASN A 6 -12.04 32.40 -14.87
CA ASN A 6 -12.45 33.03 -16.11
C ASN A 6 -12.44 31.99 -17.24
N ARG A 7 -13.61 31.67 -17.81
CA ARG A 7 -13.74 30.95 -19.09
C ARG A 7 -13.60 31.95 -20.25
N PRO A 8 -12.88 31.65 -21.35
CA PRO A 8 -12.98 32.43 -22.57
C PRO A 8 -14.21 32.02 -23.40
N ASN A 9 -14.95 33.01 -23.87
CA ASN A 9 -16.01 32.90 -24.87
C ASN A 9 -15.45 32.51 -26.24
N GLU A 10 -15.95 31.44 -26.86
CA GLU A 10 -15.88 31.25 -28.31
C GLU A 10 -17.27 31.37 -28.95
N LYS A 11 -17.29 32.06 -30.09
CA LYS A 11 -18.47 32.59 -30.77
C LYS A 11 -19.17 31.53 -31.63
N LYS A 12 -20.49 31.67 -31.65
CA LYS A 12 -21.51 31.05 -32.50
C LYS A 12 -21.13 30.86 -33.98
N ALA A 13 -21.55 29.73 -34.54
CA ALA A 13 -22.05 29.63 -35.91
C ALA A 13 -23.49 29.08 -35.87
N VAL A 14 -24.40 29.85 -36.45
CA VAL A 14 -25.85 29.59 -36.53
C VAL A 14 -26.12 28.84 -37.83
N VAL A 15 -26.82 27.72 -37.78
CA VAL A 15 -27.57 27.16 -38.92
C VAL A 15 -28.98 26.85 -38.45
N SER A 16 -29.92 27.61 -39.01
CA SER A 16 -31.36 27.51 -38.84
C SER A 16 -31.92 26.30 -39.59
N LEU A 17 -32.73 25.48 -38.94
CA LEU A 17 -33.78 24.70 -39.60
C LEU A 17 -35.05 24.73 -38.74
N SER A 18 -36.05 25.38 -39.32
CA SER A 18 -37.41 25.55 -38.85
C SER A 18 -38.22 24.28 -39.03
N THR A 19 -38.97 23.85 -38.02
CA THR A 19 -40.24 23.17 -38.22
C THR A 19 -41.17 23.41 -37.04
N SER A 20 -42.28 24.07 -37.38
CA SER A 20 -43.46 24.33 -36.56
C SER A 20 -44.17 23.06 -36.12
N LEU A 21 -44.68 23.03 -34.89
CA LEU A 21 -46.00 22.48 -34.54
C LEU A 21 -46.43 23.02 -33.17
N GLN A 22 -47.62 23.63 -33.15
CA GLN A 22 -48.28 24.26 -32.00
C GLN A 22 -48.93 23.23 -31.05
N PRO A 23 -49.28 23.64 -29.81
CA PRO A 23 -49.49 22.75 -28.68
C PRO A 23 -50.95 22.31 -28.49
N MET A 24 -51.16 21.11 -27.94
CA MET A 24 -52.43 20.75 -27.32
C MET A 24 -52.41 21.10 -25.83
N GLN A 25 -53.25 22.06 -25.46
CA GLN A 25 -53.68 22.30 -24.09
C GLN A 25 -54.59 21.15 -23.63
N ASN A 26 -54.34 20.56 -22.46
CA ASN A 26 -55.38 20.40 -21.44
C ASN A 26 -54.86 19.91 -20.07
N THR A 27 -55.47 20.53 -19.05
CA THR A 27 -55.66 20.09 -17.65
C THR A 27 -54.46 20.08 -16.69
N SER A 28 -54.17 21.25 -16.11
CA SER A 28 -53.61 21.37 -14.76
C SER A 28 -54.72 21.31 -13.70
N CYS A 29 -54.35 20.88 -12.49
CA CYS A 29 -54.86 21.31 -11.17
C CYS A 29 -55.13 20.21 -10.12
N TYR A 30 -54.80 18.93 -10.35
CA TYR A 30 -54.98 17.87 -9.33
C TYR A 30 -53.72 17.06 -8.98
N HIS A 31 -52.50 17.50 -9.33
CA HIS A 31 -51.25 16.76 -9.03
C HIS A 31 -50.27 17.44 -8.07
N ASP A 32 -50.36 18.76 -7.80
CA ASP A 32 -49.39 19.43 -6.92
C ASP A 32 -49.59 19.12 -5.43
N HIS A 33 -50.84 18.93 -4.98
CA HIS A 33 -51.12 18.79 -3.55
C HIS A 33 -50.78 17.39 -2.99
N ASP A 34 -50.81 16.36 -3.84
CA ASP A 34 -50.51 14.96 -3.46
C ASP A 34 -48.99 14.69 -3.50
N MET A 35 -48.28 15.38 -4.39
CA MET A 35 -46.83 15.30 -4.53
C MET A 35 -46.12 16.03 -3.38
N LYS A 36 -46.60 17.21 -2.94
CA LYS A 36 -46.03 17.92 -1.77
C LYS A 36 -46.12 17.09 -0.48
N LYS A 37 -47.22 16.35 -0.28
CA LYS A 37 -47.35 15.37 0.82
C LYS A 37 -46.39 14.19 0.68
N THR A 38 -46.15 13.71 -0.54
CA THR A 38 -45.23 12.60 -0.81
C THR A 38 -43.78 13.01 -0.56
N LEU A 39 -43.41 14.24 -0.96
CA LEU A 39 -42.11 14.85 -0.69
C LEU A 39 -41.91 15.15 0.80
N ASP A 40 -42.91 15.69 1.49
CA ASP A 40 -42.88 15.91 2.93
C ASP A 40 -42.73 14.58 3.69
N LEU A 41 -43.45 13.53 3.24
CA LEU A 41 -43.31 12.18 3.79
C LEU A 41 -41.90 11.63 3.54
N PHE A 42 -41.38 11.77 2.32
CA PHE A 42 -40.04 11.36 1.93
C PHE A 42 -38.95 12.05 2.78
N PHE A 43 -38.98 13.37 2.92
CA PHE A 43 -38.05 14.11 3.78
C PHE A 43 -38.28 13.85 5.28
N SER A 44 -39.51 13.58 5.71
CA SER A 44 -39.81 13.23 7.12
C SER A 44 -39.23 11.88 7.55
N MET A 45 -39.08 10.92 6.62
CA MET A 45 -38.40 9.65 6.88
C MET A 45 -36.95 9.86 7.34
N PHE A 46 -36.27 10.91 6.86
CA PHE A 46 -34.92 11.28 7.28
C PHE A 46 -34.89 12.10 8.58
N LYS A 47 -35.84 13.02 8.77
CA LYS A 47 -35.90 13.87 9.99
C LYS A 47 -36.24 13.08 11.27
N SER A 48 -36.96 11.96 11.18
CA SER A 48 -37.43 11.21 12.35
C SER A 48 -36.37 10.37 13.08
N LYS A 49 -35.18 10.15 12.49
CA LYS A 49 -34.08 9.40 13.12
C LYS A 49 -33.20 10.22 14.08
N VAL A 50 -33.43 11.54 14.15
CA VAL A 50 -32.67 12.45 15.01
C VAL A 50 -33.33 12.52 16.40
N LYS A 51 -33.10 11.47 17.19
CA LYS A 51 -33.29 11.54 18.64
C LYS A 51 -32.07 10.91 19.28
N VAL A 52 -30.98 11.68 19.37
CA VAL A 52 -29.85 11.34 20.22
C VAL A 52 -30.38 11.31 21.65
N ARG A 53 -30.78 10.14 22.14
CA ARG A 53 -31.04 9.93 23.58
C ARG A 53 -29.69 10.03 24.28
N GLY A 54 -29.42 11.21 24.84
CA GLY A 54 -28.35 11.41 25.80
C GLY A 54 -28.67 10.67 27.10
N GLU A 55 -28.31 9.40 27.16
CA GLU A 55 -28.06 8.71 28.44
C GLU A 55 -26.74 7.96 28.31
N VAL A 56 -25.69 8.57 28.87
CA VAL A 56 -24.40 7.90 29.12
C VAL A 56 -24.62 7.00 30.32
N GLN A 57 -25.01 5.74 30.09
CA GLN A 57 -24.82 4.70 31.08
C GLN A 57 -23.37 4.22 30.99
N GLN A 58 -22.62 4.38 32.08
CA GLN A 58 -21.35 3.69 32.29
C GLN A 58 -21.64 2.19 32.34
N GLU A 59 -21.43 1.47 31.24
CA GLU A 59 -21.44 0.00 31.25
C GLU A 59 -20.10 -0.48 31.83
N GLU A 60 -20.15 -1.10 33.02
CA GLU A 60 -19.05 -1.89 33.58
C GLU A 60 -18.72 -3.07 32.66
N ILE A 61 -17.42 -3.26 32.40
CA ILE A 61 -16.88 -4.26 31.49
C ILE A 61 -16.97 -5.67 32.12
N PRO A 62 -17.61 -6.66 31.48
CA PRO A 62 -17.50 -8.06 31.91
C PRO A 62 -16.10 -8.59 31.57
N ARG A 63 -15.38 -9.07 32.60
CA ARG A 63 -14.14 -9.84 32.43
C ARG A 63 -14.48 -11.23 31.91
N GLU A 64 -14.31 -11.47 30.61
CA GLU A 64 -14.19 -12.83 30.07
C GLU A 64 -12.77 -13.11 29.58
N GLN A 65 -12.38 -14.36 29.84
CA GLN A 65 -11.03 -14.84 29.96
C GLN A 65 -10.45 -15.22 28.60
N THR A 66 -9.34 -14.58 28.21
CA THR A 66 -8.36 -15.16 27.31
C THR A 66 -7.07 -15.33 28.10
N ARG A 67 -6.93 -16.48 28.76
CA ARG A 67 -5.65 -16.93 29.30
C ARG A 67 -4.83 -17.52 28.15
N GLU A 68 -4.02 -16.69 27.51
CA GLU A 68 -2.80 -17.16 26.86
C GLU A 68 -1.63 -16.87 27.79
N THR A 69 -1.07 -17.94 28.35
CA THR A 69 0.11 -17.93 29.21
C THR A 69 1.34 -17.52 28.40
N PHE A 70 1.67 -16.22 28.41
CA PHE A 70 3.02 -15.74 28.16
C PHE A 70 3.80 -15.75 29.48
N SER A 71 4.78 -16.64 29.59
CA SER A 71 5.78 -16.59 30.67
C SER A 71 6.82 -15.52 30.34
N SER A 72 6.60 -14.27 30.78
CA SER A 72 7.65 -13.26 30.83
C SER A 72 8.31 -13.27 32.21
N SER A 73 9.62 -13.46 32.23
CA SER A 73 10.45 -13.12 33.37
C SER A 73 11.06 -11.75 33.10
N GLY A 74 10.81 -10.79 33.99
CA GLY A 74 11.24 -9.39 33.90
C GLY A 74 10.07 -8.42 34.03
N GLU A 75 9.69 -8.10 35.27
CA GLU A 75 8.73 -7.03 35.59
C GLU A 75 9.33 -5.66 35.24
N ASP A 76 8.77 -4.96 34.26
CA ASP A 76 8.91 -3.51 34.11
C ASP A 76 7.57 -2.88 34.49
N LYS A 77 7.42 -2.48 35.77
CA LYS A 77 6.21 -1.81 36.26
C LYS A 77 6.13 -0.39 35.66
N PRO A 78 4.97 0.06 35.14
CA PRO A 78 4.84 1.43 34.65
C PRO A 78 5.07 2.42 35.80
N LYS A 79 6.10 3.26 35.68
CA LYS A 79 6.41 4.31 36.66
C LYS A 79 5.19 5.24 36.84
N GLU A 80 4.72 5.39 38.07
CA GLU A 80 3.65 6.33 38.44
C GLU A 80 4.02 7.77 38.05
N ILE A 81 3.04 8.52 37.54
CA ILE A 81 3.21 9.92 37.10
C ILE A 81 3.43 10.79 38.33
N THR A 82 4.49 11.60 38.33
CA THR A 82 4.78 12.52 39.45
C THR A 82 3.81 13.71 39.51
N PRO A 83 3.69 14.39 40.66
CA PRO A 83 2.84 15.59 40.78
C PRO A 83 3.23 16.72 39.81
N GLU A 84 4.52 16.89 39.54
CA GLU A 84 5.06 17.88 38.60
C GLU A 84 4.64 17.56 37.16
N GLN A 85 4.75 16.29 36.77
CA GLN A 85 4.28 15.80 35.47
C GLN A 85 2.77 15.96 35.30
N SER A 86 2.02 15.75 36.38
CA SER A 86 0.58 15.97 36.40
C SER A 86 0.22 17.45 36.24
N SER A 87 1.02 18.36 36.80
CA SER A 87 0.85 19.80 36.63
C SER A 87 1.12 20.27 35.19
N VAL A 88 2.15 19.73 34.53
CA VAL A 88 2.47 20.05 33.12
C VAL A 88 1.36 19.53 32.19
N ILE A 89 0.90 18.30 32.40
CA ILE A 89 -0.23 17.74 31.64
C ILE A 89 -1.47 18.61 31.78
N LYS A 90 -1.81 19.01 33.02
CA LYS A 90 -2.94 19.91 33.28
C LYS A 90 -2.73 21.25 32.57
N ALA A 91 -1.56 21.85 32.67
CA ALA A 91 -1.24 23.10 32.00
C ALA A 91 -1.45 22.99 30.48
N ILE A 92 -0.96 21.94 29.82
CA ILE A 92 -1.18 21.70 28.38
C ILE A 92 -2.68 21.60 28.04
N MET A 93 -3.45 20.87 28.88
CA MET A 93 -4.90 20.77 28.71
C MET A 93 -5.64 22.10 28.94
N HIS A 94 -5.11 23.00 29.78
CA HIS A 94 -5.69 24.32 30.06
C HIS A 94 -5.18 25.43 29.11
N THR A 95 -3.97 25.34 28.55
CA THR A 95 -3.35 26.42 27.74
C THR A 95 -3.99 26.69 26.37
N LYS A 96 -4.98 25.90 25.93
CA LYS A 96 -5.82 26.24 24.76
C LYS A 96 -7.29 26.54 25.11
N ILE A 97 -7.64 26.51 26.39
CA ILE A 97 -8.99 26.75 26.89
C ILE A 97 -8.85 27.72 28.05
N ASP A 98 -8.76 29.02 27.76
CA ASP A 98 -9.29 30.08 28.63
C ASP A 98 -9.25 31.45 27.93
N SER A 99 -10.40 31.84 27.36
CA SER A 99 -11.09 32.98 27.94
C SER A 99 -12.53 32.53 28.22
N GLU A 100 -12.95 32.79 29.45
CA GLU A 100 -14.26 32.61 30.08
C GLU A 100 -15.43 32.20 29.17
N CYS A 101 -15.93 30.96 29.33
CA CYS A 101 -17.37 30.61 29.29
C CYS A 101 -17.54 29.08 29.29
N THR A 102 -18.28 28.58 30.30
CA THR A 102 -19.03 27.30 30.41
C THR A 102 -18.32 25.98 30.02
N GLU A 103 -18.70 24.88 30.67
CA GLU A 103 -18.27 23.49 30.39
C GLU A 103 -18.74 22.99 29.00
N GLU A 104 -18.56 23.78 27.94
CA GLU A 104 -18.83 23.36 26.57
C GLU A 104 -17.67 22.50 26.06
N VAL A 105 -17.99 21.29 25.61
CA VAL A 105 -17.04 20.40 24.94
C VAL A 105 -16.54 21.09 23.67
N LYS A 106 -15.30 21.56 23.68
CA LYS A 106 -14.65 22.17 22.51
C LYS A 106 -14.03 21.06 21.63
N GLY A 107 -14.39 21.05 20.35
CA GLY A 107 -13.83 20.14 19.34
C GLY A 107 -12.99 20.89 18.31
N PHE A 108 -11.89 20.28 17.86
CA PHE A 108 -11.11 20.79 16.73
C PHE A 108 -11.67 20.22 15.42
N VAL A 109 -11.87 21.10 14.43
CA VAL A 109 -12.34 20.72 13.09
C VAL A 109 -11.20 20.93 12.09
N THR A 110 -10.88 19.85 11.37
CA THR A 110 -9.99 19.91 10.20
C THR A 110 -10.83 19.63 8.96
N ILE A 111 -10.77 20.54 7.97
CA ILE A 111 -11.51 20.40 6.72
C ILE A 111 -10.55 19.94 5.63
N TYR A 112 -10.92 18.86 4.94
CA TYR A 112 -10.23 18.39 3.75
C TYR A 112 -11.14 18.61 2.54
N ASP A 113 -10.58 19.21 1.50
CA ASP A 113 -11.24 19.39 0.19
C ASP A 113 -10.58 18.46 -0.83
N PHE A 114 -11.31 17.44 -1.23
CA PHE A 114 -10.85 16.40 -2.16
C PHE A 114 -11.40 16.67 -3.55
N GLY A 115 -10.54 16.60 -4.56
CA GLY A 115 -10.96 16.80 -5.95
C GLY A 115 -11.95 15.72 -6.38
N GLY A 116 -13.03 16.10 -7.06
CA GLY A 116 -14.04 15.14 -7.52
C GLY A 116 -13.60 14.28 -8.71
N GLU A 117 -12.45 14.56 -9.34
CA GLU A 117 -12.01 13.84 -10.52
C GLU A 117 -11.42 12.45 -10.21
N LYS A 118 -11.78 11.47 -11.05
CA LYS A 118 -11.36 10.06 -10.93
C LYS A 118 -9.84 9.86 -10.80
N VAL A 119 -9.03 10.77 -11.35
CA VAL A 119 -7.56 10.70 -11.29
C VAL A 119 -7.02 10.84 -9.86
N PHE A 120 -7.74 11.54 -8.97
CA PHE A 120 -7.30 11.77 -7.60
C PHE A 120 -7.77 10.69 -6.62
N TYR A 121 -8.67 9.80 -7.03
CA TYR A 121 -9.30 8.83 -6.13
C TYR A 121 -8.30 7.95 -5.40
N ASN A 122 -7.23 7.49 -6.08
CA ASN A 122 -6.20 6.69 -5.43
C ASN A 122 -5.46 7.42 -4.31
N THR A 123 -5.37 8.75 -4.38
CA THR A 123 -4.75 9.58 -3.34
C THR A 123 -5.66 9.83 -2.15
N HIS A 124 -6.98 9.78 -2.31
CA HIS A 124 -7.92 10.05 -1.21
C HIS A 124 -8.00 8.94 -0.16
N HIS A 125 -7.73 7.70 -0.59
CA HIS A 125 -7.78 6.51 0.25
C HIS A 125 -6.81 6.55 1.45
N CYS A 126 -5.79 7.42 1.44
CA CYS A 126 -4.89 7.57 2.59
C CYS A 126 -5.40 8.52 3.68
N PHE A 127 -6.52 9.21 3.45
CA PHE A 127 -7.12 10.15 4.39
C PHE A 127 -8.44 9.64 4.95
N MET A 128 -9.27 9.01 4.11
CA MET A 128 -10.64 8.67 4.47
C MET A 128 -10.71 7.59 5.55
N SER A 129 -11.63 7.77 6.50
CA SER A 129 -11.90 6.78 7.56
C SER A 129 -13.35 6.84 8.03
N SER A 130 -13.76 5.83 8.80
CA SER A 130 -15.08 5.77 9.46
C SER A 130 -15.32 6.89 10.48
N ASN A 131 -14.26 7.56 10.92
CA ASN A 131 -14.30 8.62 11.92
C ASN A 131 -14.38 10.02 11.29
N MET A 132 -14.74 10.15 10.02
CA MET A 132 -14.92 11.44 9.34
C MET A 132 -16.39 11.77 9.13
N VAL A 133 -16.71 13.07 9.12
CA VAL A 133 -17.99 13.59 8.64
C VAL A 133 -17.81 13.96 7.17
N PHE A 134 -18.64 13.39 6.30
CA PHE A 134 -18.55 13.62 4.86
C PHE A 134 -19.62 14.62 4.43
N VAL A 135 -19.21 15.66 3.71
CA VAL A 135 -20.12 16.57 3.00
C VAL A 135 -19.97 16.29 1.52
N LEU A 136 -20.93 15.57 0.94
CA LEU A 136 -20.91 15.20 -0.47
C LEU A 136 -21.72 16.22 -1.26
N VAL A 137 -21.00 17.08 -1.98
CA VAL A 137 -21.58 18.12 -2.84
C VAL A 137 -21.66 17.59 -4.27
N PHE A 138 -22.83 17.70 -4.90
CA PHE A 138 -23.04 17.28 -6.30
C PHE A 138 -23.83 18.32 -7.09
N ASP A 139 -23.68 18.29 -8.41
CA ASP A 139 -24.34 19.21 -9.33
C ASP A 139 -25.70 18.64 -9.77
N VAL A 140 -26.80 19.32 -9.39
CA VAL A 140 -28.16 18.89 -9.73
C VAL A 140 -28.48 19.16 -11.20
N ASP A 141 -27.96 20.25 -11.77
CA ASP A 141 -28.14 20.59 -13.18
C ASP A 141 -27.55 19.49 -14.07
N MET A 142 -26.36 19.01 -13.70
CA MET A 142 -25.70 17.90 -14.39
C MET A 142 -26.50 16.59 -14.31
N CYS A 143 -27.28 16.35 -13.24
CA CYS A 143 -28.16 15.19 -13.12
C CYS A 143 -29.45 15.29 -13.96
N LEU A 144 -29.84 16.50 -14.34
CA LEU A 144 -31.09 16.77 -15.06
C LEU A 144 -30.85 17.02 -16.56
N ASP A 145 -29.67 17.47 -16.94
CA ASP A 145 -29.26 17.65 -18.34
C ASP A 145 -29.11 16.28 -19.04
N PRO A 146 -29.88 16.01 -20.12
CA PRO A 146 -29.80 14.74 -20.87
C PRO A 146 -28.40 14.38 -21.37
N HIS A 147 -27.51 15.34 -21.59
CA HIS A 147 -26.16 15.10 -22.08
C HIS A 147 -25.17 14.66 -21.00
N THR A 148 -25.39 15.07 -19.75
CA THR A 148 -24.46 14.86 -18.63
C THR A 148 -25.07 14.05 -17.49
N GLN A 149 -26.37 13.77 -17.56
CA GLN A 149 -27.15 13.04 -16.55
C GLN A 149 -26.46 11.76 -16.09
N LYS A 150 -25.99 10.94 -17.04
CA LYS A 150 -25.32 9.67 -16.72
C LYS A 150 -24.10 9.89 -15.83
N ASP A 151 -23.24 10.85 -16.17
CA ASP A 151 -22.03 11.15 -15.42
C ASP A 151 -22.37 11.75 -14.04
N GLY A 152 -23.43 12.57 -13.95
CA GLY A 152 -23.95 13.10 -12.68
C GLY A 152 -24.36 12.01 -11.70
N TYR A 153 -25.22 11.09 -12.12
CA TYR A 153 -25.61 9.96 -11.27
C TYR A 153 -24.41 9.05 -10.95
N GLU A 154 -23.60 8.66 -11.93
CA GLU A 154 -22.44 7.79 -11.69
C GLU A 154 -21.46 8.36 -10.64
N GLN A 155 -21.26 9.68 -10.60
CA GLN A 155 -20.42 10.32 -9.58
C GLN A 155 -21.03 10.22 -8.17
N ILE A 156 -22.32 10.52 -8.01
CA ILE A 156 -23.00 10.43 -6.71
C ILE A 156 -22.98 8.99 -6.21
N GLU A 157 -23.33 8.05 -7.09
CA GLU A 157 -23.35 6.62 -6.78
C GLU A 157 -21.99 6.09 -6.36
N PHE A 158 -20.94 6.49 -7.08
CA PHE A 158 -19.58 6.14 -6.73
C PHE A 158 -19.22 6.64 -5.33
N TRP A 159 -19.47 7.91 -5.02
CA TRP A 159 -19.08 8.51 -3.76
C TRP A 159 -19.86 7.95 -2.56
N LEU A 160 -21.17 7.76 -2.70
CA LEU A 160 -21.99 7.11 -1.68
C LEU A 160 -21.45 5.70 -1.36
N ARG A 161 -21.20 4.88 -2.38
CA ARG A 161 -20.65 3.52 -2.20
C ARG A 161 -19.23 3.55 -1.64
N ASN A 162 -18.38 4.47 -2.10
CA ASN A 162 -17.01 4.61 -1.62
C ASN A 162 -16.96 4.95 -0.14
N ILE A 163 -17.74 5.95 0.31
CA ILE A 163 -17.80 6.32 1.72
C ILE A 163 -18.35 5.16 2.56
N ALA A 164 -19.37 4.45 2.05
CA ALA A 164 -19.93 3.28 2.72
C ALA A 164 -18.90 2.15 2.96
N THR A 165 -17.86 2.03 2.12
CA THR A 165 -16.80 1.02 2.32
C THR A 165 -15.92 1.25 3.53
N TYR A 166 -15.99 2.42 4.17
CA TYR A 166 -15.30 2.68 5.43
C TYR A 166 -16.16 2.33 6.65
N ALA A 167 -17.43 1.97 6.48
CA ALA A 167 -18.33 1.64 7.59
C ALA A 167 -17.86 0.40 8.35
N ILE A 168 -17.59 0.53 9.65
CA ILE A 168 -17.13 -0.62 10.43
C ILE A 168 -18.35 -1.41 10.93
N ASP A 169 -18.37 -2.70 10.60
CA ASP A 169 -19.41 -3.72 10.88
C ASP A 169 -19.82 -3.90 12.36
N ARG A 170 -19.24 -3.14 13.30
CA ARG A 170 -19.54 -3.20 14.75
C ARG A 170 -20.36 -2.02 15.28
N ALA A 171 -21.10 -1.34 14.42
CA ALA A 171 -22.05 -0.33 14.86
C ALA A 171 -23.38 -0.98 15.30
N ALA A 172 -23.37 -1.88 16.29
CA ALA A 172 -24.58 -2.41 16.92
C ALA A 172 -25.47 -1.31 17.55
N ARG A 173 -25.02 -0.05 17.56
CA ARG A 173 -25.71 1.13 18.08
C ARG A 173 -25.45 2.42 17.24
N GLY A 174 -25.20 2.31 15.93
CA GLY A 174 -25.07 3.49 15.03
C GLY A 174 -23.79 4.35 15.18
N LYS A 175 -22.89 4.04 16.11
CA LYS A 175 -21.56 4.66 16.22
C LYS A 175 -20.53 3.91 15.37
N GLY A 176 -19.75 4.64 14.59
CA GLY A 176 -18.70 4.07 13.71
C GLY A 176 -19.12 3.83 12.25
N THR A 177 -20.30 4.31 11.87
CA THR A 177 -20.71 4.48 10.48
C THR A 177 -20.38 5.92 10.06
N PRO A 178 -19.65 6.16 8.95
CA PRO A 178 -19.32 7.52 8.51
C PRO A 178 -20.58 8.28 8.10
N PRO A 179 -20.95 9.37 8.79
CA PRO A 179 -22.14 10.15 8.46
C PRO A 179 -21.91 11.00 7.20
N ILE A 180 -22.96 11.10 6.37
CA ILE A 180 -22.97 11.88 5.13
C ILE A 180 -24.00 13.01 5.23
N ILE A 181 -23.59 14.23 4.87
CA ILE A 181 -24.48 15.33 4.52
C ILE A 181 -24.48 15.44 2.99
N LEU A 182 -25.64 15.30 2.36
CA LEU A 182 -25.79 15.48 0.91
C LEU A 182 -26.11 16.93 0.60
N VAL A 183 -25.41 17.51 -0.38
CA VAL A 183 -25.63 18.89 -0.82
C VAL A 183 -25.84 18.91 -2.33
N GLY A 184 -27.07 19.17 -2.76
CA GLY A 184 -27.40 19.38 -4.17
C GLY A 184 -27.16 20.83 -4.55
N SER A 185 -26.19 21.09 -5.42
CA SER A 185 -25.77 22.43 -5.84
C SER A 185 -26.31 22.82 -7.22
N HIS A 186 -26.08 24.08 -7.61
CA HIS A 186 -26.42 24.64 -8.93
C HIS A 186 -27.92 24.64 -9.27
N LEU A 187 -28.79 24.63 -8.26
CA LEU A 187 -30.24 24.71 -8.48
C LEU A 187 -30.68 26.04 -9.12
N ASP A 188 -29.84 27.09 -9.04
CA ASP A 188 -30.03 28.36 -9.72
C ASP A 188 -29.95 28.25 -11.25
N LEU A 189 -29.21 27.26 -11.76
CA LEU A 189 -29.12 26.95 -13.20
C LEU A 189 -30.36 26.19 -13.69
N VAL A 190 -30.95 25.39 -12.80
CA VAL A 190 -32.10 24.53 -13.12
C VAL A 190 -33.40 25.31 -13.16
N SER A 191 -33.66 26.16 -12.16
CA SER A 191 -34.89 26.96 -12.06
C SER A 191 -34.66 28.22 -11.22
N LYS A 192 -35.49 29.25 -11.42
CA LYS A 192 -35.53 30.44 -10.54
C LYS A 192 -36.60 30.36 -9.45
N ASN A 193 -37.48 29.36 -9.52
CA ASN A 193 -38.54 29.14 -8.55
C ASN A 193 -38.08 28.10 -7.51
N GLU A 194 -38.07 28.48 -6.24
CA GLU A 194 -37.65 27.63 -5.12
C GLU A 194 -38.48 26.33 -5.00
N GLU A 195 -39.81 26.37 -5.19
CA GLU A 195 -40.63 25.16 -5.12
C GLU A 195 -40.28 24.17 -6.24
N GLU A 196 -39.93 24.68 -7.42
CA GLU A 196 -39.51 23.84 -8.55
C GLU A 196 -38.09 23.29 -8.33
N GLN A 197 -37.19 24.06 -7.72
CA GLN A 197 -35.86 23.60 -7.33
C GLN A 197 -35.95 22.44 -6.34
N GLU A 198 -36.81 22.54 -5.31
CA GLU A 198 -37.05 21.46 -4.35
C GLU A 198 -37.61 20.20 -5.02
N ARG A 199 -38.59 20.37 -5.93
CA ARG A 199 -39.16 19.25 -6.70
C ARG A 199 -38.11 18.54 -7.56
N LEU A 200 -37.25 19.30 -8.23
CA LEU A 200 -36.22 18.74 -9.12
C LEU A 200 -35.08 18.09 -8.33
N PHE A 201 -34.68 18.67 -7.20
CA PHE A 201 -33.76 18.02 -6.28
C PHE A 201 -34.33 16.68 -5.78
N ALA A 202 -35.60 16.65 -5.39
CA ALA A 202 -36.24 15.43 -4.93
C ALA A 202 -36.33 14.35 -6.02
N SER A 203 -36.62 14.71 -7.28
CA SER A 203 -36.64 13.74 -8.37
C SER A 203 -35.28 13.07 -8.61
N VAL A 204 -34.19 13.82 -8.40
CA VAL A 204 -32.83 13.24 -8.44
C VAL A 204 -32.62 12.23 -7.31
N LEU A 205 -33.09 12.55 -6.10
CA LEU A 205 -33.00 11.65 -4.97
C LEU A 205 -33.86 10.40 -5.19
N GLU A 206 -35.10 10.53 -5.65
CA GLU A 206 -36.00 9.41 -5.94
C GLU A 206 -35.34 8.40 -6.89
N LYS A 207 -34.69 8.88 -7.95
CA LYS A 207 -33.96 8.02 -8.90
C LYS A 207 -32.77 7.30 -8.28
N LEU A 208 -32.10 7.90 -7.30
CA LEU A 208 -31.06 7.20 -6.51
C LEU A 208 -31.69 6.12 -5.61
N TYR A 209 -32.87 6.41 -5.02
CA TYR A 209 -33.61 5.49 -4.16
C TYR A 209 -34.20 4.27 -4.88
N GLU A 210 -34.42 4.35 -6.20
CA GLU A 210 -34.85 3.21 -7.02
C GLU A 210 -33.86 2.04 -6.99
N LYS A 211 -32.58 2.32 -6.69
CA LYS A 211 -31.53 1.30 -6.57
C LYS A 211 -31.46 0.78 -5.13
N PRO A 212 -31.81 -0.49 -4.85
CA PRO A 212 -31.87 -1.01 -3.47
C PRO A 212 -30.58 -0.85 -2.68
N GLU A 213 -29.43 -1.09 -3.34
CA GLU A 213 -28.10 -0.98 -2.74
C GLU A 213 -27.78 0.46 -2.30
N LEU A 214 -28.19 1.46 -3.08
CA LEU A 214 -27.96 2.87 -2.74
C LEU A 214 -28.94 3.34 -1.69
N ARG A 215 -30.19 2.88 -1.76
CA ARG A 215 -31.19 3.14 -0.73
C ARG A 215 -30.69 2.70 0.65
N GLU A 216 -30.13 1.51 0.78
CA GLU A 216 -29.54 1.03 2.04
C GLU A 216 -28.40 1.95 2.52
N VAL A 217 -27.50 2.34 1.61
CA VAL A 217 -26.41 3.28 1.93
C VAL A 217 -26.96 4.62 2.40
N MET A 218 -27.94 5.18 1.69
CA MET A 218 -28.52 6.48 2.04
C MET A 218 -29.28 6.41 3.38
N GLU A 219 -30.08 5.38 3.61
CA GLU A 219 -30.82 5.17 4.86
C GLU A 219 -29.91 4.97 6.09
N THR A 220 -28.69 4.46 5.85
CA THR A 220 -27.69 4.15 6.89
C THR A 220 -26.76 5.33 7.17
N HIS A 221 -26.30 6.01 6.13
CA HIS A 221 -25.23 7.01 6.22
C HIS A 221 -25.72 8.46 6.15
N VAL A 222 -26.74 8.74 5.33
CA VAL A 222 -27.15 10.13 5.07
C VAL A 222 -27.93 10.65 6.27
N GLN A 223 -27.38 11.68 6.91
CA GLN A 223 -27.96 12.31 8.09
C GLN A 223 -28.82 13.51 7.73
N GLU A 224 -28.53 14.22 6.66
CA GLU A 224 -29.27 15.41 6.22
C GLU A 224 -29.01 15.71 4.75
N MET A 225 -29.94 16.43 4.12
CA MET A 225 -29.84 16.83 2.71
C MET A 225 -30.13 18.33 2.55
N PHE A 226 -29.30 19.04 1.80
CA PHE A 226 -29.44 20.47 1.56
C PHE A 226 -29.49 20.79 0.06
N PRO A 227 -30.63 21.28 -0.47
CA PRO A 227 -30.67 21.92 -1.77
C PRO A 227 -30.07 23.33 -1.68
N ILE A 228 -29.12 23.66 -2.57
CA ILE A 228 -28.45 24.96 -2.65
C ILE A 228 -28.46 25.47 -4.09
N ALA A 229 -29.13 26.60 -4.30
CA ALA A 229 -29.11 27.32 -5.56
C ALA A 229 -27.80 28.09 -5.75
N ASN A 230 -27.57 29.15 -4.98
CA ASN A 230 -26.42 30.04 -5.17
C ASN A 230 -25.20 29.61 -4.34
N LEU A 231 -24.60 28.45 -4.65
CA LEU A 231 -23.47 27.90 -3.88
C LEU A 231 -22.26 28.87 -3.78
N ASN A 232 -22.04 29.71 -4.79
CA ASN A 232 -20.91 30.64 -4.78
C ASN A 232 -21.25 32.03 -4.18
N ASP A 233 -22.52 32.29 -3.83
CA ASP A 233 -22.95 33.56 -3.25
C ASP A 233 -23.24 33.42 -1.75
N SER A 234 -22.18 33.58 -0.94
CA SER A 234 -22.28 33.49 0.52
C SER A 234 -23.30 34.44 1.15
N SER A 235 -23.67 35.54 0.48
CA SER A 235 -24.65 36.50 1.01
C SER A 235 -26.08 36.00 0.93
N LYS A 236 -26.39 35.12 -0.04
CA LYS A 236 -27.73 34.55 -0.26
C LYS A 236 -27.94 33.18 0.40
N THR A 237 -26.86 32.56 0.85
CA THR A 237 -26.84 31.15 1.29
C THR A 237 -26.34 31.01 2.73
N GLN A 238 -26.15 32.13 3.45
CA GLN A 238 -25.57 32.15 4.80
C GLN A 238 -26.38 31.32 5.80
N ASP A 239 -27.71 31.39 5.73
CA ASP A 239 -28.61 30.62 6.58
C ASP A 239 -28.44 29.10 6.35
N VAL A 240 -28.30 28.68 5.09
CA VAL A 240 -28.08 27.28 4.73
C VAL A 240 -26.73 26.81 5.24
N TYR A 241 -25.67 27.61 5.06
CA TYR A 241 -24.33 27.28 5.57
C TYR A 241 -24.30 27.17 7.09
N GLN A 242 -25.02 28.04 7.79
CA GLN A 242 -25.15 27.91 9.24
C GLN A 242 -25.89 26.61 9.62
N ARG A 243 -26.94 26.22 8.88
CA ARG A 243 -27.61 24.93 9.10
C ARG A 243 -26.70 23.74 8.84
N VAL A 244 -25.91 23.76 7.76
CA VAL A 244 -24.92 22.72 7.47
C VAL A 244 -23.90 22.62 8.62
N TRP A 245 -23.36 23.75 9.08
CA TRP A 245 -22.43 23.78 10.22
C TRP A 245 -23.04 23.25 11.52
N ASN A 246 -24.26 23.68 11.85
CA ASN A 246 -24.98 23.19 13.02
C ASN A 246 -25.17 21.66 12.91
N ARG A 247 -25.48 21.16 11.71
CA ARG A 247 -25.64 19.73 11.48
C ARG A 247 -24.32 18.97 11.62
N ILE A 248 -23.21 19.51 11.13
CA ILE A 248 -21.86 18.93 11.33
C ILE A 248 -21.57 18.77 12.83
N ILE A 249 -21.85 19.80 13.64
CA ILE A 249 -21.65 19.77 15.10
C ILE A 249 -22.55 18.71 15.75
N GLU A 250 -23.81 18.64 15.31
CA GLU A 250 -24.79 17.69 15.85
C GLU A 250 -24.43 16.22 15.57
N ILE A 251 -23.84 15.93 14.40
CA ILE A 251 -23.50 14.55 13.98
C ILE A 251 -22.07 14.14 14.34
N ALA A 252 -21.20 15.07 14.73
CA ALA A 252 -19.84 14.75 15.20
C ALA A 252 -19.80 13.65 16.29
N PRO A 253 -20.74 13.60 17.26
CA PRO A 253 -20.81 12.51 18.24
C PRO A 253 -21.04 11.09 17.68
N LEU A 254 -21.39 10.94 16.39
CA LEU A 254 -21.51 9.64 15.74
C LEU A 254 -20.14 8.99 15.43
N GLN A 255 -19.07 9.80 15.38
CA GLN A 255 -17.71 9.32 15.20
C GLN A 255 -17.36 8.33 16.34
N SER A 256 -16.78 7.18 15.99
CA SER A 256 -16.52 6.13 16.99
C SER A 256 -15.51 6.53 18.06
N GLN A 257 -14.69 7.56 17.77
CA GLN A 257 -13.67 8.10 18.67
C GLN A 257 -14.16 9.24 19.57
N TRP A 258 -15.38 9.75 19.34
CA TRP A 258 -15.88 10.92 20.08
C TRP A 258 -15.95 10.66 21.59
N MET A 259 -15.39 11.58 22.38
CA MET A 259 -15.30 11.51 23.86
C MET A 259 -14.63 10.25 24.41
N LYS A 260 -13.89 9.48 23.60
CA LYS A 260 -13.07 8.37 24.12
C LYS A 260 -11.89 8.94 24.90
N PRO A 261 -11.56 8.35 26.07
CA PRO A 261 -10.39 8.78 26.83
C PRO A 261 -9.12 8.52 26.03
N VAL A 262 -8.22 9.49 26.02
CA VAL A 262 -6.90 9.38 25.39
C VAL A 262 -5.84 9.53 26.49
N PRO A 263 -4.76 8.73 26.48
CA PRO A 263 -3.68 8.89 27.45
C PRO A 263 -3.12 10.31 27.43
N ALA A 264 -3.01 10.94 28.61
CA ALA A 264 -2.53 12.30 28.72
C ALA A 264 -1.11 12.50 28.14
N ARG A 265 -0.26 11.47 28.23
CA ARG A 265 1.08 11.47 27.62
C ARG A 265 1.03 11.59 26.09
N TRP A 266 0.03 10.96 25.45
CA TRP A 266 -0.18 11.09 24.01
C TRP A 266 -0.59 12.51 23.63
N VAL A 267 -1.45 13.14 24.43
CA VAL A 267 -1.85 14.54 24.22
C VAL A 267 -0.65 15.48 24.33
N ALA A 268 0.24 15.26 25.30
CA ALA A 268 1.46 16.06 25.46
C ALA A 268 2.38 15.94 24.24
N LEU A 269 2.61 14.74 23.71
CA LEU A 269 3.42 14.56 22.51
C LEU A 269 2.73 15.12 21.25
N GLU A 270 1.42 14.90 21.08
CA GLU A 270 0.64 15.46 19.97
C GLU A 270 0.66 17.00 19.97
N HIS A 271 0.64 17.63 21.15
CA HIS A 271 0.80 19.07 21.29
C HIS A 271 2.13 19.57 20.68
N GLU A 272 3.24 18.91 21.00
CA GLU A 272 4.56 19.27 20.45
C GLU A 272 4.64 19.05 18.94
N LEU A 273 3.99 18.01 18.41
CA LEU A 273 3.89 17.82 16.96
C LEU A 273 3.13 18.97 16.28
N VAL A 274 2.06 19.48 16.91
CA VAL A 274 1.31 20.63 16.40
C VAL A 274 2.14 21.92 16.49
N THR A 275 2.89 22.14 17.57
CA THR A 275 3.81 23.28 17.69
C THR A 275 4.87 23.23 16.58
N THR A 276 5.50 22.06 16.41
CA THR A 276 6.52 21.83 15.37
C THR A 276 5.95 22.03 13.96
N LYS A 277 4.70 21.62 13.72
CA LYS A 277 3.98 21.91 12.48
C LYS A 277 3.80 23.41 12.24
N ASN A 278 3.42 24.15 13.28
CA ASN A 278 3.19 25.60 13.20
C ASN A 278 4.48 26.40 13.00
N GLU A 279 5.63 25.87 13.43
CA GLU A 279 6.97 26.40 13.13
C GLU A 279 7.40 26.20 11.67
N GLY A 280 6.59 25.47 10.88
CA GLY A 280 6.81 25.28 9.45
C GLY A 280 7.57 24.00 9.10
N ARG A 281 7.82 23.09 10.05
CA ARG A 281 8.42 21.79 9.75
C ARG A 281 7.45 20.95 8.92
N ILE A 282 7.97 20.29 7.89
CA ILE A 282 7.17 19.54 6.92
C ILE A 282 7.13 18.05 7.29
N ILE A 283 8.31 17.47 7.51
CA ILE A 283 8.51 16.04 7.82
C ILE A 283 9.23 15.91 9.16
N LEU A 284 8.88 14.86 9.89
CA LEU A 284 9.48 14.48 11.15
C LEU A 284 9.85 13.00 11.09
N THR A 285 11.15 12.70 11.19
CA THR A 285 11.66 11.32 11.15
C THR A 285 11.44 10.61 12.49
N TYR A 286 11.57 9.29 12.53
CA TYR A 286 11.51 8.56 13.81
C TYR A 286 12.55 9.06 14.82
N ALA A 287 13.76 9.40 14.37
CA ALA A 287 14.80 9.93 15.24
C ALA A 287 14.42 11.28 15.86
N ASP A 288 13.83 12.17 15.05
CA ASP A 288 13.29 13.45 15.55
C ASP A 288 12.19 13.23 16.58
N LEU A 289 11.31 12.24 16.35
CA LEU A 289 10.22 11.91 17.26
C LEU A 289 10.74 11.43 18.61
N LEU A 290 11.74 10.54 18.60
CA LEU A 290 12.40 10.06 19.80
C LEU A 290 13.09 11.21 20.55
N GLU A 291 13.75 12.12 19.83
CA GLU A 291 14.38 13.31 20.42
C GLU A 291 13.35 14.22 21.09
N ILE A 292 12.25 14.55 20.41
CA ILE A 292 11.16 15.37 20.97
C ILE A 292 10.58 14.67 22.21
N ASN A 293 10.27 13.38 22.10
CA ASN A 293 9.72 12.60 23.19
C ASN A 293 10.65 12.59 24.42
N SER A 294 11.96 12.47 24.22
CA SER A 294 12.96 12.46 25.31
C SER A 294 13.03 13.77 26.10
N LYS A 295 12.66 14.89 25.47
CA LYS A 295 12.65 16.23 26.07
C LYS A 295 11.34 16.57 26.77
N LEU A 296 10.30 15.75 26.60
CA LEU A 296 9.03 15.96 27.28
C LEU A 296 9.17 15.77 28.79
N ALA A 297 8.39 16.54 29.55
CA ALA A 297 8.26 16.29 30.99
C ALA A 297 7.74 14.88 31.29
N VAL A 298 6.95 14.31 30.38
CA VAL A 298 6.36 12.96 30.51
C VAL A 298 6.59 12.16 29.23
N PRO A 299 7.80 11.58 29.04
CA PRO A 299 8.11 10.81 27.84
C PRO A 299 7.27 9.52 27.75
N LEU A 300 6.99 9.09 26.53
CA LEU A 300 6.46 7.77 26.22
C LEU A 300 7.57 6.73 26.18
N ALA A 301 7.25 5.51 26.62
CA ALA A 301 8.11 4.36 26.36
C ALA A 301 8.10 4.05 24.85
N GLU A 302 9.17 3.47 24.33
CA GLU A 302 9.33 3.26 22.89
C GLU A 302 8.20 2.41 22.27
N HIS A 303 7.76 1.35 22.95
CA HIS A 303 6.63 0.53 22.50
C HIS A 303 5.30 1.32 22.46
N ASP A 304 5.13 2.33 23.32
CA ASP A 304 3.95 3.20 23.33
C ASP A 304 3.99 4.24 22.20
N ILE A 305 5.18 4.56 21.68
CA ILE A 305 5.33 5.51 20.55
C ILE A 305 4.71 4.91 19.29
N ILE A 306 4.94 3.62 19.02
CA ILE A 306 4.31 2.94 17.87
C ILE A 306 2.79 2.92 18.01
N ASN A 307 2.26 2.63 19.21
CA ASN A 307 0.83 2.70 19.48
C ASN A 307 0.27 4.11 19.29
N PHE A 308 1.02 5.13 19.69
CA PHE A 308 0.69 6.53 19.47
C PHE A 308 0.67 6.88 17.97
N LEU A 309 1.63 6.40 17.17
CA LEU A 309 1.64 6.57 15.72
C LEU A 309 0.42 5.93 15.07
N TRP A 310 0.05 4.71 15.47
CA TRP A 310 -1.18 4.07 15.00
C TRP A 310 -2.41 4.92 15.34
N LYS A 311 -2.52 5.43 16.58
CA LYS A 311 -3.61 6.35 16.96
C LYS A 311 -3.66 7.58 16.06
N LEU A 312 -2.52 8.23 15.80
CA LEU A 312 -2.48 9.42 14.95
C LEU A 312 -2.94 9.12 13.53
N LYS A 313 -2.47 8.00 12.95
CA LYS A 313 -2.89 7.54 11.62
C LYS A 313 -4.41 7.31 11.57
N PHE A 314 -4.97 6.56 12.52
CA PHE A 314 -6.42 6.29 12.56
C PHE A 314 -7.28 7.52 12.85
N SER A 315 -6.74 8.52 13.56
CA SER A 315 -7.46 9.78 13.82
C SER A 315 -7.47 10.74 12.62
N GLY A 316 -6.57 10.56 11.64
CA GLY A 316 -6.41 11.46 10.50
C GLY A 316 -5.80 12.83 10.83
N SER A 317 -5.23 13.01 12.03
CA SER A 317 -4.55 14.25 12.44
C SER A 317 -3.26 14.50 11.65
N PHE A 318 -2.53 13.43 11.35
CA PHE A 318 -1.25 13.45 10.64
C PHE A 318 -1.13 12.24 9.71
N LEU A 319 -0.35 12.41 8.65
CA LEU A 319 -0.01 11.33 7.73
C LEU A 319 1.24 10.62 8.21
N ILE A 320 1.15 9.30 8.35
CA ILE A 320 2.25 8.45 8.82
C ILE A 320 2.51 7.37 7.78
N PHE A 321 3.78 7.23 7.44
CA PHE A 321 4.28 6.30 6.44
C PHE A 321 5.30 5.35 7.06
N ASP A 322 5.46 4.21 6.40
CA ASP A 322 6.41 3.17 6.77
C ASP A 322 6.27 2.68 8.24
N ILE A 323 5.04 2.63 8.73
CA ILE A 323 4.70 2.29 10.14
C ILE A 323 5.12 0.87 10.54
N HIS A 324 5.30 -0.01 9.57
CA HIS A 324 5.74 -1.39 9.80
C HIS A 324 7.26 -1.54 9.80
N SER A 325 8.03 -0.49 9.46
CA SER A 325 9.48 -0.50 9.54
C SER A 325 9.98 0.06 10.87
N LYS A 326 11.29 -0.08 11.11
CA LYS A 326 11.99 0.54 12.24
C LYS A 326 12.16 2.06 12.12
N ARG A 327 11.76 2.68 11.01
CA ARG A 327 12.01 4.10 10.71
C ARG A 327 10.76 4.81 10.17
N PRO A 328 9.61 4.72 10.85
CA PRO A 328 8.42 5.44 10.42
C PRO A 328 8.67 6.95 10.43
N PHE A 329 7.94 7.67 9.58
CA PHE A 329 8.02 9.13 9.57
C PHE A 329 6.63 9.75 9.48
N ILE A 330 6.54 10.98 9.98
CA ILE A 330 5.31 11.76 10.06
C ILE A 330 5.42 12.93 9.09
N VAL A 331 4.42 13.07 8.21
CA VAL A 331 4.24 14.29 7.41
C VAL A 331 3.29 15.21 8.16
N LEU A 332 3.85 16.29 8.70
CA LEU A 332 3.14 17.28 9.50
C LEU A 332 2.24 18.17 8.64
N GLN A 333 2.63 18.39 7.37
CA GLN A 333 1.91 19.24 6.42
C GLN A 333 1.31 18.40 5.28
N ALA A 334 0.06 17.95 5.46
CA ALA A 334 -0.67 17.15 4.47
C ALA A 334 -0.75 17.83 3.09
N GLN A 335 -0.94 19.15 3.03
CA GLN A 335 -1.02 19.87 1.75
C GLN A 335 0.26 19.78 0.94
N TRP A 336 1.43 19.79 1.59
CA TRP A 336 2.72 19.71 0.93
C TRP A 336 2.87 18.38 0.17
N ILE A 337 2.59 17.25 0.84
CA ILE A 337 2.72 15.94 0.22
C ILE A 337 1.63 15.69 -0.84
N ILE A 338 0.42 16.21 -0.64
CA ILE A 338 -0.64 16.16 -1.67
C ILE A 338 -0.20 16.91 -2.92
N ASN A 339 0.44 18.07 -2.78
CA ASN A 339 0.97 18.81 -3.93
C ASN A 339 2.06 18.01 -4.67
N ALA A 340 2.91 17.27 -3.93
CA ALA A 340 3.89 16.37 -4.53
C ALA A 340 3.21 15.23 -5.33
N PHE A 341 2.12 14.65 -4.80
CA PHE A 341 1.35 13.61 -5.47
C PHE A 341 0.66 14.15 -6.73
N LYS A 342 -0.01 15.30 -6.62
CA LYS A 342 -0.68 15.98 -7.74
C LYS A 342 0.27 16.39 -8.86
N ALA A 343 1.56 16.57 -8.57
CA ALA A 343 2.55 16.84 -9.61
C ALA A 343 2.78 15.65 -10.55
N ILE A 344 2.49 14.42 -10.11
CA ILE A 344 2.74 13.16 -10.84
C ILE A 344 1.44 12.46 -11.26
N ILE A 345 0.43 12.46 -10.39
CA ILE A 345 -0.86 11.80 -10.60
C ILE A 345 -1.92 12.87 -10.74
N THR A 346 -2.11 13.34 -11.96
CA THR A 346 -3.09 14.36 -12.32
C THR A 346 -3.46 14.24 -13.80
N ASP A 347 -4.52 14.93 -14.21
CA ASP A 347 -4.81 15.17 -15.62
C ASP A 347 -3.94 16.36 -16.12
N PRO A 348 -3.34 16.29 -17.33
CA PRO A 348 -2.53 17.37 -17.88
C PRO A 348 -3.27 18.69 -18.02
N LYS A 349 -4.62 18.71 -18.07
CA LYS A 349 -5.40 19.95 -18.06
C LYS A 349 -5.19 20.77 -16.78
N PHE A 350 -4.85 20.12 -15.67
CA PHE A 350 -4.51 20.78 -14.41
C PHE A 350 -3.05 21.21 -14.34
N THR A 351 -2.22 20.75 -15.28
CA THR A 351 -0.79 21.03 -15.31
C THR A 351 -0.50 22.26 -16.15
N THR A 352 -0.35 23.42 -15.51
CA THR A 352 -0.01 24.66 -16.23
C THR A 352 1.47 24.67 -16.68
N LYS A 353 1.75 25.14 -17.90
CA LYS A 353 3.11 25.47 -18.38
C LYS A 353 4.07 24.29 -18.63
N LEU A 354 3.61 23.17 -19.19
CA LEU A 354 4.52 22.14 -19.72
C LEU A 354 5.22 22.62 -21.00
N THR A 355 6.53 22.42 -21.08
CA THR A 355 7.31 22.59 -22.33
C THR A 355 6.93 21.52 -23.36
N THR A 356 7.27 21.73 -24.64
CA THR A 356 6.95 20.76 -25.71
C THR A 356 7.57 19.38 -25.45
N LYS A 357 8.81 19.32 -24.97
CA LYS A 357 9.50 18.07 -24.58
C LYS A 357 8.71 17.34 -23.48
N GLN A 358 8.35 18.07 -22.42
CA GLN A 358 7.62 17.50 -21.29
C GLN A 358 6.20 17.04 -21.68
N ARG A 359 5.52 17.73 -22.61
CA ARG A 359 4.23 17.27 -23.14
C ARG A 359 4.35 15.93 -23.88
N LEU A 360 5.42 15.75 -24.64
CA LEU A 360 5.68 14.47 -25.32
C LEU A 360 6.00 13.35 -24.31
N GLN A 361 6.79 13.65 -23.28
CA GLN A 361 7.06 12.70 -22.17
C GLN A 361 5.77 12.35 -21.41
N TRP A 362 4.93 13.34 -21.12
CA TRP A 362 3.63 13.15 -20.47
C TRP A 362 2.71 12.28 -21.31
N SER A 363 2.59 12.54 -22.62
CA SER A 363 1.77 11.72 -23.51
C SER A 363 2.25 10.26 -23.60
N LYS A 364 3.57 10.02 -23.48
CA LYS A 364 4.10 8.65 -23.36
C LYS A 364 3.71 8.03 -22.02
N TYR A 365 3.86 8.77 -20.92
CA TYR A 365 3.49 8.34 -19.58
C TYR A 365 2.00 7.99 -19.47
N GLU A 366 1.09 8.78 -20.06
CA GLU A 366 -0.35 8.46 -20.08
C GLU A 366 -0.69 7.19 -20.85
N LYS A 367 0.11 6.85 -21.86
CA LYS A 367 -0.09 5.64 -22.66
C LYS A 367 0.46 4.40 -21.96
N SER A 368 1.60 4.51 -21.30
CA SER A 368 2.31 3.37 -20.73
C SER A 368 2.14 3.18 -19.23
N GLY A 369 1.76 4.23 -18.48
CA GLY A 369 1.84 4.28 -17.02
C GLY A 369 3.27 4.22 -16.47
N ILE A 370 4.30 4.36 -17.33
CA ILE A 370 5.72 4.30 -16.95
C ILE A 370 6.27 5.69 -16.73
N LEU A 371 6.89 5.91 -15.58
CA LEU A 371 7.40 7.19 -15.12
C LEU A 371 8.88 7.10 -14.75
N THR A 372 9.75 7.74 -15.53
CA THR A 372 11.21 7.71 -15.28
C THR A 372 11.61 8.63 -14.14
N LEU A 373 12.68 8.29 -13.41
CA LEU A 373 13.21 9.13 -12.32
C LEU A 373 13.51 10.56 -12.78
N ASP A 374 14.14 10.71 -13.95
CA ASP A 374 14.44 12.02 -14.52
C ASP A 374 13.18 12.84 -14.77
N PHE A 375 12.10 12.21 -15.24
CA PHE A 375 10.86 12.94 -15.49
C PHE A 375 10.17 13.33 -14.17
N ILE A 376 10.25 12.50 -13.13
CA ILE A 376 9.79 12.88 -11.78
C ILE A 376 10.53 14.13 -11.30
N ARG A 377 11.86 14.14 -11.42
CA ARG A 377 12.69 15.28 -11.02
C ARG A 377 12.36 16.53 -11.83
N GLU A 378 12.10 16.40 -13.13
CA GLU A 378 11.62 17.50 -13.97
C GLU A 378 10.25 18.03 -13.50
N LEU A 379 9.32 17.15 -13.12
CA LEU A 379 7.96 17.53 -12.66
C LEU A 379 8.00 18.21 -11.30
N TRP A 380 8.71 17.64 -10.32
CA TRP A 380 8.89 18.21 -8.99
C TRP A 380 9.74 19.47 -9.01
N GLY A 381 10.77 19.55 -9.86
CA GLY A 381 11.65 20.71 -9.98
C GLY A 381 10.96 21.98 -10.48
N ARG A 382 9.74 21.88 -11.01
CA ARG A 382 8.89 23.04 -11.37
C ARG A 382 8.35 23.78 -10.16
N TYR A 383 8.32 23.13 -9.02
CA TYR A 383 7.71 23.57 -7.77
C TYR A 383 8.79 23.88 -6.74
N LYS A 384 9.69 24.82 -7.08
CA LYS A 384 10.88 25.15 -6.27
C LYS A 384 10.54 25.62 -4.86
N GLU A 385 9.40 26.29 -4.71
CA GLU A 385 8.86 26.76 -3.43
C GLU A 385 8.59 25.62 -2.44
N PHE A 386 8.26 24.43 -2.95
CA PHE A 386 7.96 23.27 -2.13
C PHE A 386 9.19 22.39 -1.87
N ARG A 387 10.30 22.59 -2.58
CA ARG A 387 11.58 21.89 -2.36
C ARG A 387 11.46 20.36 -2.33
N PHE A 388 10.56 19.78 -3.14
CA PHE A 388 10.32 18.32 -3.19
C PHE A 388 11.59 17.50 -3.43
N LEU A 389 12.54 18.01 -4.21
CA LEU A 389 13.80 17.32 -4.51
C LEU A 389 14.72 17.16 -3.29
N GLU A 390 14.56 17.96 -2.24
CA GLU A 390 15.31 17.80 -0.98
C GLU A 390 14.83 16.56 -0.20
N GLU A 391 13.59 16.14 -0.42
CA GLU A 391 12.92 15.02 0.25
C GLU A 391 12.56 13.88 -0.72
N GLU A 392 13.31 13.75 -1.82
CA GLU A 392 13.03 12.83 -2.94
C GLU A 392 12.83 11.38 -2.47
N GLU A 393 13.76 10.84 -1.66
CA GLU A 393 13.69 9.48 -1.15
C GLU A 393 12.48 9.26 -0.22
N THR A 394 12.21 10.23 0.67
CA THR A 394 11.06 10.18 1.59
C THR A 394 9.73 10.16 0.81
N LEU A 395 9.64 10.95 -0.26
CA LEU A 395 8.48 10.99 -1.15
C LEU A 395 8.31 9.67 -1.92
N TYR A 396 9.39 9.04 -2.37
CA TYR A 396 9.33 7.71 -2.98
C TYR A 396 8.78 6.67 -2.01
N ILE A 397 9.30 6.63 -0.78
CA ILE A 397 8.79 5.71 0.26
C ILE A 397 7.30 5.95 0.51
N ALA A 398 6.85 7.20 0.60
CA ALA A 398 5.44 7.52 0.81
C ALA A 398 4.56 7.06 -0.37
N LEU A 399 4.97 7.34 -1.61
CA LEU A 399 4.23 6.96 -2.81
C LEU A 399 4.16 5.44 -3.00
N GLU A 400 5.25 4.73 -2.73
CA GLU A 400 5.32 3.26 -2.77
C GLU A 400 4.48 2.63 -1.65
N THR A 401 4.56 3.15 -0.42
CA THR A 401 3.75 2.69 0.72
C THR A 401 2.25 2.80 0.42
N LEU A 402 1.84 3.84 -0.31
CA LEU A 402 0.45 4.05 -0.71
C LEU A 402 0.04 3.25 -1.95
N GLY A 403 0.98 2.55 -2.61
CA GLY A 403 0.76 1.88 -3.89
C GLY A 403 0.42 2.83 -5.04
N LEU A 404 0.83 4.09 -4.93
CA LEU A 404 0.66 5.11 -5.97
C LEU A 404 1.76 5.00 -7.03
N LEU A 405 2.95 4.61 -6.63
CA LEU A 405 4.06 4.19 -7.49
C LEU A 405 4.46 2.77 -7.13
N SER A 406 5.03 2.05 -8.10
CA SER A 406 5.68 0.76 -7.86
C SER A 406 6.98 0.69 -8.63
N LYS A 407 8.09 0.49 -7.92
CA LYS A 407 9.36 0.15 -8.56
C LYS A 407 9.35 -1.33 -8.94
N PRO A 408 9.49 -1.69 -10.22
CA PRO A 408 9.61 -3.09 -10.64
C PRO A 408 10.76 -3.81 -9.95
N LEU A 409 10.61 -5.12 -9.74
CA LEU A 409 11.65 -5.95 -9.14
C LEU A 409 12.97 -5.85 -9.92
N SER A 410 14.03 -5.48 -9.20
CA SER A 410 15.39 -5.27 -9.69
C SER A 410 16.33 -6.23 -8.98
N VAL A 411 16.78 -7.26 -9.70
CA VAL A 411 17.72 -8.29 -9.21
C VAL A 411 19.14 -7.95 -9.65
N ASP A 412 19.39 -7.94 -10.96
CA ASP A 412 20.75 -7.77 -11.53
C ASP A 412 21.01 -6.40 -12.14
N SER A 413 19.97 -5.62 -12.42
CA SER A 413 20.08 -4.33 -13.10
C SER A 413 19.23 -3.28 -12.42
N GLU A 414 19.81 -2.09 -12.23
CA GLU A 414 19.09 -0.98 -11.62
C GLU A 414 17.92 -0.54 -12.49
N VAL A 415 16.73 -0.53 -11.89
CA VAL A 415 15.52 -0.04 -12.53
C VAL A 415 15.37 1.45 -12.22
N ASN A 416 15.43 2.29 -13.26
CA ASN A 416 15.37 3.76 -13.17
C ASN A 416 14.01 4.33 -13.60
N TYR A 417 12.94 3.59 -13.38
CA TYR A 417 11.56 4.04 -13.57
C TYR A 417 10.61 3.40 -12.56
N PHE A 418 9.44 4.01 -12.42
CA PHE A 418 8.31 3.50 -11.67
C PHE A 418 7.14 3.20 -12.62
N VAL A 419 6.29 2.27 -12.21
CA VAL A 419 4.97 2.05 -12.81
C VAL A 419 3.92 2.73 -11.93
N VAL A 420 2.95 3.39 -12.56
CA VAL A 420 1.86 4.12 -11.89
C VAL A 420 0.54 3.41 -12.17
N PRO A 421 0.05 2.54 -11.27
CA PRO A 421 -1.06 1.65 -11.57
C PRO A 421 -2.35 2.35 -12.00
N SER A 422 -2.68 3.52 -11.44
CA SER A 422 -3.87 4.29 -11.82
C SER A 422 -3.85 4.83 -13.25
N ILE A 423 -2.66 4.99 -13.83
CA ILE A 423 -2.46 5.59 -15.16
C ILE A 423 -2.33 4.52 -16.24
N LEU A 424 -2.12 3.26 -15.85
CA LEU A 424 -2.11 2.13 -16.78
C LEU A 424 -3.42 2.07 -17.59
N GLN A 425 -3.30 1.56 -18.81
CA GLN A 425 -4.46 1.28 -19.66
C GLN A 425 -5.38 0.26 -19.00
N THR A 426 -6.67 0.37 -19.27
CA THR A 426 -7.68 -0.57 -18.78
C THR A 426 -7.31 -2.00 -19.19
N ALA A 427 -7.52 -2.95 -18.27
CA ALA A 427 -7.30 -4.37 -18.52
C ALA A 427 -8.00 -4.87 -19.79
N ASP A 428 -7.24 -5.55 -20.65
CA ASP A 428 -7.69 -6.40 -21.75
C ASP A 428 -7.14 -7.81 -21.52
N PRO A 429 -7.92 -8.68 -20.83
CA PRO A 429 -7.51 -10.05 -20.55
C PRO A 429 -7.25 -10.89 -21.81
N GLU A 430 -7.73 -10.49 -22.99
CA GLU A 430 -7.55 -11.27 -24.22
C GLU A 430 -6.09 -11.22 -24.72
N ILE A 431 -5.27 -10.30 -24.22
CA ILE A 431 -3.89 -10.12 -24.66
C ILE A 431 -3.01 -11.36 -24.44
N ILE A 432 -3.27 -12.13 -23.38
CA ILE A 432 -2.51 -13.34 -23.04
C ILE A 432 -3.15 -14.61 -23.62
N ARG A 433 -4.29 -14.49 -24.30
CA ARG A 433 -5.08 -15.63 -24.76
C ARG A 433 -4.30 -16.57 -25.67
N GLN A 434 -3.44 -16.03 -26.53
CA GLN A 434 -2.60 -16.85 -27.41
C GLN A 434 -1.64 -17.76 -26.64
N VAL A 435 -1.20 -17.35 -25.45
CA VAL A 435 -0.32 -18.15 -24.59
C VAL A 435 -1.14 -19.21 -23.83
N ILE A 436 -2.33 -18.85 -23.38
CA ILE A 436 -3.20 -19.73 -22.59
C ILE A 436 -3.91 -20.80 -23.43
N ASP A 437 -4.31 -20.46 -24.66
CA ASP A 437 -4.98 -21.38 -25.58
C ASP A 437 -3.98 -22.32 -26.31
N ASP A 438 -2.67 -22.15 -26.08
CA ASP A 438 -1.63 -23.05 -26.59
C ASP A 438 -1.81 -24.47 -26.00
N PRO A 439 -1.88 -25.53 -26.81
CA PRO A 439 -2.04 -26.91 -26.31
C PRO A 439 -0.91 -27.36 -25.39
N ASP A 440 0.28 -26.76 -25.50
CA ASP A 440 1.43 -27.05 -24.64
C ASP A 440 1.46 -26.13 -23.40
N THR A 441 0.36 -25.43 -23.08
CA THR A 441 0.20 -24.66 -21.85
C THR A 441 -0.70 -25.37 -20.86
N VAL A 442 -0.19 -25.61 -19.66
CA VAL A 442 -0.93 -26.16 -18.53
C VAL A 442 -1.37 -25.02 -17.63
N THR A 443 -2.67 -24.96 -17.34
CA THR A 443 -3.26 -23.95 -16.45
C THR A 443 -3.89 -24.59 -15.22
N THR A 444 -3.81 -23.89 -14.09
CA THR A 444 -4.55 -24.26 -12.89
C THR A 444 -6.02 -23.83 -13.03
N VAL A 445 -6.91 -24.42 -12.23
CA VAL A 445 -8.19 -23.76 -11.95
C VAL A 445 -7.95 -22.37 -11.36
N ALA A 446 -8.82 -21.42 -11.71
CA ALA A 446 -8.73 -20.05 -11.21
C ALA A 446 -9.17 -19.98 -9.76
N LEU A 447 -8.26 -19.49 -8.91
CA LEU A 447 -8.61 -19.05 -7.57
C LEU A 447 -9.29 -17.69 -7.66
N CYS A 448 -10.48 -17.59 -7.09
CA CYS A 448 -11.30 -16.40 -7.13
C CYS A 448 -11.51 -15.89 -5.70
N LEU A 449 -11.03 -14.69 -5.40
CA LEU A 449 -11.36 -13.96 -4.18
C LEU A 449 -12.51 -13.01 -4.50
N LYS A 450 -13.59 -13.05 -3.73
CA LYS A 450 -14.73 -12.16 -3.91
C LYS A 450 -15.12 -11.53 -2.57
N PHE A 451 -15.17 -10.21 -2.53
CA PHE A 451 -15.65 -9.48 -1.36
C PHE A 451 -17.15 -9.66 -1.16
N ASP A 452 -17.56 -9.74 0.10
CA ASP A 452 -18.97 -9.77 0.49
C ASP A 452 -19.64 -8.44 0.12
N ASN A 453 -18.89 -7.33 0.21
CA ASN A 453 -19.34 -6.03 -0.28
C ASN A 453 -19.38 -6.02 -1.82
N PRO A 454 -20.51 -5.66 -2.46
CA PRO A 454 -20.63 -5.62 -3.91
C PRO A 454 -19.79 -4.51 -4.57
N PHE A 455 -19.35 -3.53 -3.80
CA PHE A 455 -18.53 -2.42 -4.27
C PHE A 455 -17.18 -2.39 -3.56
N ILE A 456 -16.12 -2.45 -4.35
CA ILE A 456 -14.74 -2.24 -3.89
C ILE A 456 -14.13 -1.14 -4.75
N PRO A 457 -13.55 -0.09 -4.15
CA PRO A 457 -12.92 0.98 -4.92
C PRO A 457 -11.75 0.45 -5.76
N GLN A 458 -11.64 0.92 -7.00
CA GLN A 458 -10.55 0.54 -7.90
C GLN A 458 -9.15 0.77 -7.31
N ALA A 459 -9.01 1.74 -6.41
CA ALA A 459 -7.76 2.01 -5.69
C ALA A 459 -7.21 0.80 -4.94
N VAL A 460 -8.07 -0.09 -4.42
CA VAL A 460 -7.62 -1.32 -3.74
C VAL A 460 -6.89 -2.23 -4.73
N TRP A 461 -7.44 -2.38 -5.94
CA TRP A 461 -6.85 -3.20 -7.00
C TRP A 461 -5.62 -2.56 -7.62
N ASP A 462 -5.62 -1.24 -7.82
CA ASP A 462 -4.44 -0.52 -8.30
C ASP A 462 -3.24 -0.73 -7.35
N LYS A 463 -3.49 -0.71 -6.03
CA LYS A 463 -2.48 -1.02 -5.00
C LYS A 463 -2.06 -2.48 -5.00
N MET A 464 -3.00 -3.41 -5.24
CA MET A 464 -2.69 -4.83 -5.37
C MET A 464 -1.75 -5.09 -6.55
N ILE A 465 -2.04 -4.50 -7.71
CA ILE A 465 -1.19 -4.59 -8.90
C ILE A 465 0.19 -3.97 -8.63
N ALA A 466 0.26 -2.80 -7.98
CA ALA A 466 1.54 -2.23 -7.52
C ALA A 466 2.32 -3.20 -6.62
N ALA A 467 1.67 -3.77 -5.61
CA ALA A 467 2.31 -4.70 -4.69
C ALA A 467 2.89 -5.93 -5.40
N CYS A 468 2.20 -6.43 -6.43
CA CYS A 468 2.67 -7.54 -7.25
C CYS A 468 3.85 -7.15 -8.17
N ILE A 469 3.79 -6.00 -8.85
CA ILE A 469 4.89 -5.51 -9.72
C ILE A 469 6.19 -5.33 -8.92
N HIS A 470 6.08 -4.91 -7.67
CA HIS A 470 7.22 -4.73 -6.79
C HIS A 470 7.91 -6.05 -6.38
N ARG A 471 7.16 -7.17 -6.39
CA ARG A 471 7.59 -8.43 -5.77
C ARG A 471 7.83 -9.56 -6.76
N PHE A 472 7.19 -9.51 -7.92
CA PHE A 472 7.28 -10.54 -8.94
C PHE A 472 7.85 -9.96 -10.23
N HIS A 473 8.62 -10.78 -10.95
CA HIS A 473 9.14 -10.38 -12.24
C HIS A 473 8.00 -10.35 -13.27
N ARG A 474 8.05 -9.41 -14.20
CA ARG A 474 7.07 -9.36 -15.29
C ARG A 474 7.23 -10.57 -16.21
N LEU A 475 6.14 -10.99 -16.85
CA LEU A 475 6.24 -11.99 -17.90
C LEU A 475 6.97 -11.39 -19.12
N GLU A 476 7.91 -12.14 -19.69
CA GLU A 476 8.58 -11.80 -20.94
C GLU A 476 8.31 -12.92 -21.95
N GLU A 477 7.63 -12.58 -23.05
CA GLU A 477 7.31 -13.52 -24.13
C GLU A 477 8.07 -13.13 -25.41
N PRO A 478 8.72 -14.09 -26.11
CA PRO A 478 9.49 -13.80 -27.30
C PRO A 478 8.66 -13.05 -28.36
N GLY A 479 9.16 -11.89 -28.80
CA GLY A 479 8.52 -11.10 -29.85
C GLY A 479 7.34 -10.23 -29.39
N GLN A 480 7.04 -10.19 -28.09
CA GLN A 480 6.04 -9.29 -27.51
C GLN A 480 6.69 -8.25 -26.59
N ASP A 481 6.14 -7.04 -26.55
CA ASP A 481 6.54 -6.03 -25.58
C ASP A 481 5.96 -6.40 -24.21
N GLY A 482 6.81 -6.86 -23.28
CA GLY A 482 6.36 -7.29 -21.95
C GLY A 482 5.61 -6.22 -21.14
N SER A 483 5.69 -4.93 -21.52
CA SER A 483 4.89 -3.88 -20.90
C SER A 483 3.38 -4.04 -21.10
N ILE A 484 2.95 -4.76 -22.15
CA ILE A 484 1.53 -5.00 -22.43
C ILE A 484 0.87 -5.92 -21.39
N PHE A 485 1.68 -6.73 -20.69
CA PHE A 485 1.22 -7.65 -19.66
C PHE A 485 1.01 -6.99 -18.29
N ILE A 486 1.16 -5.67 -18.19
CA ILE A 486 0.87 -4.90 -16.99
C ILE A 486 -0.15 -3.83 -17.36
N GLN A 487 -1.37 -4.00 -16.89
CA GLN A 487 -2.51 -3.13 -17.16
C GLN A 487 -3.26 -2.82 -15.86
N ARG A 488 -4.14 -1.83 -15.88
CA ARG A 488 -4.90 -1.44 -14.70
C ARG A 488 -5.88 -2.53 -14.31
N GLY A 489 -5.61 -3.18 -13.18
CA GLY A 489 -6.38 -4.33 -12.69
C GLY A 489 -5.98 -5.66 -13.32
N PHE A 490 -4.93 -5.73 -14.14
CA PHE A 490 -4.50 -6.99 -14.76
C PHE A 490 -2.97 -7.08 -14.86
N ALA A 491 -2.38 -8.20 -14.47
CA ALA A 491 -0.94 -8.42 -14.67
C ALA A 491 -0.60 -9.89 -14.95
N CYS A 492 0.38 -10.13 -15.83
CA CYS A 492 1.04 -11.43 -15.98
C CYS A 492 2.47 -11.37 -15.43
N LEU A 493 2.77 -12.23 -14.46
CA LEU A 493 3.99 -12.16 -13.65
C LEU A 493 4.58 -13.56 -13.43
N SER A 494 5.90 -13.69 -13.35
CA SER A 494 6.58 -14.93 -12.99
C SER A 494 6.52 -15.15 -11.47
N VAL A 495 6.03 -16.33 -11.07
CA VAL A 495 5.87 -16.73 -9.66
C VAL A 495 7.10 -17.49 -9.18
N ASP A 496 7.58 -18.39 -10.03
CA ASP A 496 8.83 -19.11 -9.88
C ASP A 496 9.44 -19.41 -11.27
N PHE A 497 10.44 -20.29 -11.32
CA PHE A 497 11.12 -20.65 -12.58
C PHE A 497 10.25 -21.45 -13.56
N LEU A 498 9.15 -22.06 -13.11
CA LEU A 498 8.22 -22.86 -13.91
C LEU A 498 6.91 -22.11 -14.15
N TRP A 499 6.33 -21.57 -13.08
CA TRP A 499 4.98 -21.04 -13.07
C TRP A 499 4.97 -19.53 -13.22
N ASN A 500 4.10 -19.09 -14.11
CA ASN A 500 3.66 -17.72 -14.24
C ASN A 500 2.24 -17.61 -13.66
N MET A 501 1.83 -16.40 -13.30
CA MET A 501 0.47 -16.10 -12.88
C MET A 501 -0.17 -15.04 -13.77
N ILE A 502 -1.48 -15.12 -13.89
CA ILE A 502 -2.34 -14.02 -14.30
C ILE A 502 -3.14 -13.59 -13.09
N ILE A 503 -3.09 -12.31 -12.76
CA ILE A 503 -3.99 -11.67 -11.78
C ILE A 503 -4.93 -10.75 -12.54
N ASN A 504 -6.24 -10.93 -12.35
CA ASN A 504 -7.28 -10.12 -12.98
C ASN A 504 -8.24 -9.63 -11.90
N CYS A 505 -8.35 -8.32 -11.72
CA CYS A 505 -9.14 -7.66 -10.69
C CYS A 505 -10.23 -6.82 -11.36
N CYS A 506 -11.48 -7.05 -10.98
CA CYS A 506 -12.62 -6.32 -11.52
C CYS A 506 -13.73 -6.21 -10.48
N LYS A 507 -14.30 -5.01 -10.33
CA LYS A 507 -15.38 -4.72 -9.37
C LYS A 507 -15.00 -5.19 -7.96
N ASN A 508 -15.69 -6.17 -7.40
CA ASN A 508 -15.46 -6.72 -6.06
C ASN A 508 -14.75 -8.07 -6.05
N GLY A 509 -14.14 -8.49 -7.17
CA GLY A 509 -13.47 -9.78 -7.29
C GLY A 509 -12.06 -9.67 -7.85
N MET A 510 -11.25 -10.65 -7.49
CA MET A 510 -9.92 -10.91 -8.02
C MET A 510 -9.84 -12.38 -8.43
N LYS A 511 -9.35 -12.66 -9.63
CA LYS A 511 -9.12 -14.00 -10.18
C LYS A 511 -7.64 -14.20 -10.44
N ILE A 512 -7.13 -15.35 -10.03
CA ILE A 512 -5.73 -15.73 -10.18
C ILE A 512 -5.68 -17.10 -10.83
N ILE A 513 -4.91 -17.25 -11.91
CA ILE A 513 -4.51 -18.56 -12.44
C ILE A 513 -3.00 -18.64 -12.47
N MET A 514 -2.46 -19.86 -12.31
CA MET A 514 -1.07 -20.15 -12.61
C MET A 514 -0.99 -20.96 -13.90
N PHE A 515 0.05 -20.72 -14.69
CA PHE A 515 0.28 -21.44 -15.93
C PHE A 515 1.76 -21.65 -16.20
N LYS A 516 2.06 -22.71 -16.95
CA LYS A 516 3.41 -23.04 -17.44
C LYS A 516 3.34 -23.68 -18.81
N ARG A 517 4.43 -23.62 -19.57
CA ARG A 517 4.59 -24.40 -20.79
C ARG A 517 5.03 -25.81 -20.41
N ASP A 518 4.17 -26.79 -20.62
CA ASP A 518 4.44 -28.20 -20.33
C ASP A 518 3.54 -29.11 -21.18
N THR A 519 4.11 -30.22 -21.66
CA THR A 519 3.38 -31.27 -22.38
C THR A 519 2.63 -32.22 -21.43
N GLY A 520 3.02 -32.25 -20.15
CA GLY A 520 2.34 -32.99 -19.11
C GLY A 520 1.22 -32.17 -18.47
N HIS A 521 -0.04 -32.45 -18.82
CA HIS A 521 -1.22 -31.71 -18.33
C HIS A 521 -1.54 -31.86 -16.83
N SER A 522 -0.61 -32.32 -15.99
CA SER A 522 -0.84 -32.49 -14.55
C SER A 522 -0.45 -31.25 -13.76
N VAL A 523 -1.37 -30.75 -12.93
CA VAL A 523 -1.10 -29.73 -11.92
C VAL A 523 -0.88 -30.42 -10.56
N PRO A 524 0.31 -30.32 -9.95
CA PRO A 524 0.54 -30.89 -8.62
C PRO A 524 -0.32 -30.22 -7.55
N SER A 525 -0.76 -31.00 -6.54
CA SER A 525 -1.35 -30.43 -5.34
C SER A 525 -0.34 -29.55 -4.60
N GLY A 526 -0.80 -28.42 -4.07
CA GLY A 526 -0.01 -27.47 -3.31
C GLY A 526 0.68 -26.38 -4.14
N THR A 527 0.61 -26.47 -5.48
CA THR A 527 1.27 -25.52 -6.40
C THR A 527 0.99 -24.06 -6.07
N GLY A 528 -0.24 -23.71 -5.71
CA GLY A 528 -0.67 -22.33 -5.47
C GLY A 528 -0.61 -21.86 -4.01
N ILE A 529 -0.25 -22.72 -3.06
CA ILE A 529 -0.36 -22.40 -1.61
C ILE A 529 0.54 -21.23 -1.23
N ASN A 530 1.81 -21.26 -1.63
CA ASN A 530 2.79 -20.21 -1.29
C ASN A 530 2.36 -18.87 -1.90
N LEU A 531 1.92 -18.88 -3.16
CA LEU A 531 1.41 -17.68 -3.83
C LEU A 531 0.17 -17.13 -3.13
N LEU A 532 -0.79 -17.98 -2.76
CA LEU A 532 -2.00 -17.56 -2.05
C LEU A 532 -1.65 -16.87 -0.72
N ASN A 533 -0.77 -17.46 0.09
CA ASN A 533 -0.34 -16.86 1.35
C ASN A 533 0.28 -15.46 1.15
N ILE A 534 1.08 -15.29 0.09
CA ILE A 534 1.67 -13.99 -0.25
C ILE A 534 0.58 -12.99 -0.65
N LEU A 535 -0.31 -13.35 -1.58
CA LEU A 535 -1.36 -12.45 -2.06
C LEU A 535 -2.36 -12.06 -0.97
N GLU A 536 -2.71 -12.99 -0.08
CA GLU A 536 -3.55 -12.72 1.08
C GLU A 536 -2.89 -11.74 2.05
N PHE A 537 -1.61 -11.95 2.38
CA PHE A 537 -0.84 -11.02 3.21
C PHE A 537 -0.82 -9.60 2.61
N LEU A 538 -0.56 -9.49 1.30
CA LEU A 538 -0.54 -8.20 0.60
C LEU A 538 -1.90 -7.52 0.63
N LEU A 539 -2.98 -8.25 0.33
CA LEU A 539 -4.34 -7.71 0.35
C LEU A 539 -4.71 -7.23 1.75
N GLN A 540 -4.43 -8.01 2.79
CA GLN A 540 -4.76 -7.66 4.17
C GLN A 540 -4.01 -6.40 4.61
N ARG A 541 -2.72 -6.28 4.27
CA ARG A 541 -1.92 -5.07 4.52
C ARG A 541 -2.47 -3.85 3.77
N ILE A 542 -2.87 -4.00 2.51
CA ILE A 542 -3.50 -2.92 1.73
C ILE A 542 -4.79 -2.45 2.40
N LEU A 543 -5.64 -3.38 2.85
CA LEU A 543 -6.89 -3.06 3.53
C LEU A 543 -6.63 -2.37 4.88
N GLU A 544 -5.64 -2.80 5.65
CA GLU A 544 -5.25 -2.16 6.91
C GLU A 544 -4.79 -0.71 6.69
N LEU A 545 -3.89 -0.49 5.72
CA LEU A 545 -3.36 0.84 5.40
C LEU A 545 -4.43 1.83 4.90
N ASN A 546 -5.55 1.32 4.38
CA ASN A 546 -6.69 2.08 3.87
C ASN A 546 -7.89 2.15 4.85
N HIS A 547 -7.75 1.72 6.10
CA HIS A 547 -8.85 1.70 7.08
C HIS A 547 -10.05 0.81 6.68
N GLN A 548 -9.78 -0.26 5.92
CA GLN A 548 -10.77 -1.16 5.32
C GLN A 548 -10.57 -2.64 5.72
N SER A 549 -9.79 -2.94 6.75
CA SER A 549 -9.53 -4.30 7.23
C SER A 549 -10.77 -5.07 7.72
N HIS A 550 -11.89 -4.37 7.91
CA HIS A 550 -13.18 -4.98 8.25
C HIS A 550 -13.90 -5.61 7.03
N LEU A 551 -13.50 -5.27 5.80
CA LEU A 551 -14.10 -5.82 4.59
C LEU A 551 -13.79 -7.32 4.47
N ARG A 552 -14.85 -8.14 4.47
CA ARG A 552 -14.74 -9.59 4.37
C ARG A 552 -14.80 -10.05 2.92
N TYR A 553 -14.12 -11.15 2.65
CA TYR A 553 -14.11 -11.84 1.36
C TYR A 553 -14.14 -13.35 1.55
N GLN A 554 -14.51 -14.05 0.48
CA GLN A 554 -14.59 -15.50 0.43
C GLN A 554 -13.86 -16.02 -0.80
N PHE A 555 -13.41 -17.27 -0.72
CA PHE A 555 -12.73 -17.96 -1.81
C PHE A 555 -13.68 -18.83 -2.62
N TYR A 556 -13.49 -18.79 -3.93
CA TYR A 556 -14.19 -19.56 -4.93
C TYR A 556 -13.18 -20.13 -5.94
N LEU A 557 -13.61 -21.13 -6.70
CA LEU A 557 -12.90 -21.66 -7.85
C LEU A 557 -13.70 -21.46 -9.14
N HIS A 558 -12.99 -21.31 -10.26
CA HIS A 558 -13.58 -21.13 -11.58
C HIS A 558 -12.67 -21.67 -12.70
N ASN A 559 -13.23 -22.03 -13.85
CA ASN A 559 -12.46 -22.52 -15.02
C ASN A 559 -12.04 -21.41 -15.98
N ASP A 560 -12.24 -20.15 -15.60
CA ASP A 560 -11.94 -18.99 -16.44
C ASP A 560 -11.47 -17.84 -15.57
N TYR A 561 -10.35 -17.24 -15.97
CA TYR A 561 -9.72 -16.09 -15.29
C TYR A 561 -10.39 -14.76 -15.67
N ARG A 562 -11.24 -14.73 -16.69
CA ARG A 562 -11.99 -13.54 -17.11
C ARG A 562 -13.27 -13.39 -16.30
N PHE A 563 -13.72 -12.15 -16.13
CA PHE A 563 -15.03 -11.86 -15.53
C PHE A 563 -16.10 -11.77 -16.61
N THR A 564 -17.26 -12.38 -16.36
CA THR A 564 -18.44 -12.22 -17.20
C THR A 564 -19.67 -11.82 -16.38
N ALA A 565 -20.65 -11.17 -17.02
CA ALA A 565 -21.81 -10.63 -16.31
C ALA A 565 -22.66 -11.70 -15.60
N ASN A 566 -22.73 -12.89 -16.19
CA ASN A 566 -23.53 -14.01 -15.70
C ASN A 566 -22.65 -15.22 -15.45
N GLU A 567 -21.57 -15.09 -14.66
CA GLU A 567 -20.76 -16.24 -14.27
C GLU A 567 -21.27 -16.92 -13.00
N LYS A 568 -20.93 -18.20 -12.85
CA LYS A 568 -21.10 -18.94 -11.60
C LYS A 568 -19.79 -19.55 -11.17
N MET A 569 -19.26 -19.03 -10.07
CA MET A 569 -18.09 -19.56 -9.38
C MET A 569 -18.50 -20.57 -8.30
N VAL A 570 -17.61 -21.51 -8.01
CA VAL A 570 -17.84 -22.56 -7.02
C VAL A 570 -17.24 -22.14 -5.69
N LYS A 571 -18.08 -21.96 -4.66
CA LYS A 571 -17.60 -21.60 -3.32
C LYS A 571 -16.78 -22.74 -2.73
N VAL A 572 -15.60 -22.43 -2.21
CA VAL A 572 -14.65 -23.41 -1.66
C VAL A 572 -15.29 -24.28 -0.57
N ASP A 573 -16.05 -23.67 0.35
CA ASP A 573 -16.72 -24.38 1.45
C ASP A 573 -17.72 -25.45 0.95
N ASN A 574 -18.44 -25.16 -0.13
CA ASN A 574 -19.40 -26.09 -0.71
C ASN A 574 -18.70 -27.27 -1.39
N LEU A 575 -17.55 -27.01 -2.03
CA LEU A 575 -16.75 -28.01 -2.72
C LEU A 575 -16.03 -28.95 -1.73
N ARG A 576 -15.76 -28.51 -0.50
CA ARG A 576 -15.26 -29.40 0.57
C ARG A 576 -16.26 -30.50 0.96
N GLN A 577 -17.55 -30.28 0.69
CA GLN A 577 -18.64 -31.18 1.04
C GLN A 577 -19.12 -32.04 -0.14
N THR A 578 -18.74 -31.68 -1.37
CA THR A 578 -19.26 -32.29 -2.60
C THR A 578 -18.12 -32.64 -3.54
N ARG A 579 -18.15 -33.82 -4.16
CA ARG A 579 -17.08 -34.27 -5.06
C ARG A 579 -16.87 -33.35 -6.28
N ARG A 580 -17.96 -32.80 -6.81
CA ARG A 580 -17.93 -32.01 -8.04
C ARG A 580 -19.07 -31.00 -8.08
N LEU A 581 -18.79 -29.78 -8.52
CA LEU A 581 -19.77 -28.71 -8.65
C LEU A 581 -19.66 -28.02 -10.01
N GLN A 582 -20.80 -27.53 -10.51
CA GLN A 582 -20.88 -26.90 -11.82
C GLN A 582 -20.54 -25.40 -11.75
N CYS A 583 -19.74 -24.93 -12.71
CA CYS A 583 -19.44 -23.52 -12.95
C CYS A 583 -19.82 -23.13 -14.39
N TYR A 584 -19.95 -21.83 -14.68
CA TYR A 584 -20.09 -21.33 -16.05
C TYR A 584 -19.51 -19.92 -16.19
N GLY A 585 -18.92 -19.63 -17.36
CA GLY A 585 -18.32 -18.33 -17.71
C GLY A 585 -18.24 -18.14 -19.22
N SER A 586 -17.21 -17.43 -19.72
CA SER A 586 -17.05 -17.16 -21.16
C SER A 586 -16.90 -18.42 -22.00
N ASN A 587 -16.22 -19.43 -21.45
CA ASN A 587 -16.00 -20.72 -22.10
C ASN A 587 -17.20 -21.69 -21.99
N GLY A 588 -18.35 -21.19 -21.52
CA GLY A 588 -19.55 -21.99 -21.31
C GLY A 588 -19.55 -22.72 -19.96
N THR A 589 -20.25 -23.85 -19.91
CA THR A 589 -20.45 -24.64 -18.70
C THR A 589 -19.28 -25.58 -18.46
N GLY A 590 -18.74 -25.56 -17.24
CA GLY A 590 -17.68 -26.44 -16.78
C GLY A 590 -18.01 -27.07 -15.43
N TRP A 591 -17.05 -27.86 -14.94
CA TRP A 591 -17.12 -28.50 -13.64
C TRP A 591 -15.81 -28.26 -12.89
N ILE A 592 -15.91 -28.13 -11.57
CA ILE A 592 -14.79 -28.08 -10.64
C ILE A 592 -14.87 -29.33 -9.78
N ASP A 593 -13.77 -30.07 -9.71
CA ASP A 593 -13.65 -31.29 -8.92
C ASP A 593 -13.02 -30.97 -7.55
N SER A 594 -13.33 -31.77 -6.52
CA SER A 594 -12.84 -31.51 -5.16
C SER A 594 -11.32 -31.54 -5.04
N ASP A 595 -10.65 -32.23 -5.95
CA ASP A 595 -9.18 -32.32 -5.99
C ASP A 595 -8.54 -30.99 -6.41
N ASP A 596 -9.25 -30.16 -7.18
CA ASP A 596 -8.81 -28.84 -7.61
C ASP A 596 -8.60 -27.87 -6.42
N LEU A 597 -9.30 -28.12 -5.31
CA LEU A 597 -9.08 -27.39 -4.04
C LEU A 597 -7.63 -27.52 -3.58
N TYR A 598 -7.04 -28.70 -3.74
CA TYR A 598 -5.74 -28.99 -3.19
C TYR A 598 -4.60 -28.38 -4.00
N ILE A 599 -4.88 -27.74 -5.13
CA ILE A 599 -3.91 -26.88 -5.83
C ILE A 599 -3.60 -25.66 -4.96
N TRP A 600 -4.63 -25.04 -4.39
CA TRP A 600 -4.54 -23.76 -3.67
C TRP A 600 -4.57 -23.89 -2.14
N PHE A 601 -5.13 -24.98 -1.60
CA PHE A 601 -5.32 -25.18 -0.17
C PHE A 601 -4.64 -26.47 0.31
N ARG A 602 -4.09 -26.45 1.54
CA ARG A 602 -3.48 -27.65 2.14
C ARG A 602 -4.49 -28.80 2.22
N ASN A 603 -4.06 -29.99 1.84
CA ASN A 603 -4.85 -31.20 1.97
C ASN A 603 -4.72 -31.78 3.39
N PRO A 604 -5.80 -31.83 4.19
CA PRO A 604 -5.76 -32.33 5.58
C PRO A 604 -5.43 -33.82 5.68
N ASN A 605 -5.65 -34.60 4.63
CA ASN A 605 -5.40 -36.05 4.61
C ASN A 605 -4.03 -36.43 4.05
N GLN A 606 -3.30 -35.46 3.49
CA GLN A 606 -1.97 -35.70 2.96
C GLN A 606 -0.99 -35.61 4.13
N LYS A 607 -0.55 -36.77 4.64
CA LYS A 607 0.64 -36.82 5.51
C LYS A 607 1.76 -36.09 4.75
N THR A 608 2.44 -35.17 5.40
CA THR A 608 3.66 -34.49 4.93
C THR A 608 4.74 -35.54 4.68
N LYS A 609 4.60 -36.34 3.63
CA LYS A 609 5.72 -36.96 2.98
C LYS A 609 6.34 -35.81 2.21
N ARG A 610 7.36 -35.17 2.81
CA ARG A 610 8.40 -34.55 2.00
C ARG A 610 8.85 -35.66 1.07
N THR A 611 8.35 -35.65 -0.16
CA THR A 611 8.82 -36.56 -1.20
C THR A 611 10.25 -36.09 -1.42
N HIS A 612 11.19 -36.72 -0.71
CA HIS A 612 12.59 -36.62 -1.06
C HIS A 612 12.67 -37.06 -2.52
N MET A 613 12.73 -36.11 -3.44
CA MET A 613 13.17 -36.41 -4.78
C MET A 613 14.55 -37.05 -4.63
N ARG A 614 14.76 -38.11 -5.41
CA ARG A 614 15.93 -38.97 -5.34
C ARG A 614 17.18 -38.19 -5.76
N ASP A 615 17.75 -37.43 -4.86
CA ASP A 615 19.15 -37.03 -4.87
C ASP A 615 19.83 -37.59 -3.60
N VAL A 616 19.74 -38.91 -3.48
CA VAL A 616 20.30 -39.67 -2.35
C VAL A 616 21.84 -39.61 -2.32
N ASP A 617 22.49 -39.09 -3.38
CA ASP A 617 23.94 -38.93 -3.45
C ASP A 617 24.45 -37.52 -3.09
N LEU A 618 23.76 -36.43 -3.46
CA LEU A 618 24.17 -35.07 -3.06
C LEU A 618 23.96 -34.80 -1.55
N THR A 619 22.89 -35.36 -0.99
CA THR A 619 22.54 -35.18 0.45
C THR A 619 23.56 -35.79 1.41
N LYS A 620 24.43 -36.70 0.94
CA LYS A 620 25.54 -37.26 1.73
C LYS A 620 26.79 -36.37 1.72
N ALA A 621 26.93 -35.48 0.73
CA ALA A 621 28.11 -34.62 0.57
C ALA A 621 27.94 -33.26 1.28
N LEU A 622 26.69 -32.82 1.49
CA LEU A 622 26.39 -31.57 2.18
C LEU A 622 26.49 -31.71 3.70
N PRO A 623 27.03 -30.69 4.42
CA PRO A 623 27.11 -30.73 5.87
C PRO A 623 25.72 -30.73 6.53
N ASP A 624 25.52 -31.60 7.53
CA ASP A 624 24.34 -31.56 8.42
C ASP A 624 24.52 -30.52 9.53
N ARG A 625 24.68 -29.25 9.12
CA ARG A 625 24.76 -28.09 10.01
C ARG A 625 24.09 -26.87 9.37
N ARG A 626 23.98 -25.80 10.15
CA ARG A 626 23.60 -24.49 9.62
C ARG A 626 24.74 -23.87 8.82
N LEU A 627 24.36 -22.98 7.91
CA LEU A 627 25.30 -22.16 7.16
C LEU A 627 26.01 -21.19 8.10
N SER A 628 27.31 -20.97 7.86
CA SER A 628 28.06 -19.88 8.45
C SER A 628 27.58 -18.54 7.87
N PHE A 629 27.90 -17.41 8.51
CA PHE A 629 27.52 -16.10 7.97
C PHE A 629 28.17 -15.81 6.61
N LYS A 630 29.37 -16.36 6.35
CA LYS A 630 30.01 -16.31 5.03
C LYS A 630 29.18 -17.07 4.01
N GLU A 631 28.87 -18.33 4.32
CA GLU A 631 28.06 -19.20 3.46
C GLU A 631 26.67 -18.61 3.16
N ILE A 632 26.07 -17.89 4.11
CA ILE A 632 24.84 -17.12 3.87
C ILE A 632 25.04 -16.02 2.81
N GLY A 633 26.08 -15.21 2.94
CA GLY A 633 26.40 -14.17 1.94
C GLY A 633 26.67 -14.75 0.55
N ARG A 634 27.21 -15.97 0.49
CA ARG A 634 27.49 -16.70 -0.76
C ARG A 634 26.24 -17.31 -1.37
N VAL A 635 25.46 -18.09 -0.62
CA VAL A 635 24.21 -18.72 -1.14
C VAL A 635 23.20 -17.69 -1.63
N SER A 636 23.20 -16.50 -1.02
CA SER A 636 22.32 -15.39 -1.40
C SER A 636 22.49 -14.93 -2.85
N ARG A 637 23.61 -15.26 -3.52
CA ARG A 637 23.84 -14.94 -4.94
C ARG A 637 22.95 -15.76 -5.88
N TYR A 638 22.52 -16.95 -5.45
CA TYR A 638 21.75 -17.86 -6.29
C TYR A 638 20.25 -17.58 -6.24
N ILE A 639 19.80 -16.83 -5.24
CA ILE A 639 18.39 -16.50 -5.07
C ILE A 639 18.11 -15.22 -5.84
N GLY A 640 17.40 -15.35 -6.96
CA GLY A 640 17.03 -14.25 -7.84
C GLY A 640 15.60 -13.75 -7.64
N SER A 641 14.88 -13.57 -8.75
CA SER A 641 13.53 -13.00 -8.78
C SER A 641 12.47 -13.84 -8.06
N THR A 642 12.74 -15.13 -7.82
CA THR A 642 11.84 -16.08 -7.18
C THR A 642 11.92 -16.07 -5.65
N TYR A 643 12.62 -15.08 -5.06
CA TYR A 643 12.90 -15.03 -3.62
C TYR A 643 11.66 -15.16 -2.73
N GLN A 644 10.53 -14.55 -3.09
CA GLN A 644 9.30 -14.61 -2.27
C GLN A 644 8.81 -16.04 -2.08
N THR A 645 8.67 -16.77 -3.18
CA THR A 645 8.18 -18.15 -3.17
C THR A 645 9.24 -19.11 -2.62
N PHE A 646 10.52 -18.83 -2.89
CA PHE A 646 11.64 -19.59 -2.31
C PHE A 646 11.68 -19.51 -0.77
N PHE A 647 11.52 -18.32 -0.19
CA PHE A 647 11.49 -18.18 1.27
C PHE A 647 10.19 -18.72 1.88
N ALA A 648 9.06 -18.62 1.18
CA ALA A 648 7.83 -19.27 1.62
C ALA A 648 7.97 -20.80 1.69
N GLU A 649 8.71 -21.41 0.75
CA GLU A 649 9.04 -22.85 0.75
C GLU A 649 9.90 -23.27 1.95
N LEU A 650 10.71 -22.34 2.48
CA LEU A 650 11.49 -22.52 3.71
C LEU A 650 10.68 -22.20 4.98
N ASP A 651 9.35 -22.10 4.87
CA ASP A 651 8.43 -21.71 5.95
C ASP A 651 8.78 -20.34 6.56
N CYS A 652 9.40 -19.45 5.79
CA CYS A 652 9.68 -18.08 6.21
C CYS A 652 8.39 -17.23 6.14
N PRO A 653 8.03 -16.48 7.21
CA PRO A 653 6.86 -15.61 7.17
C PRO A 653 6.99 -14.52 6.08
N VAL A 654 5.95 -14.34 5.27
CA VAL A 654 5.92 -13.30 4.21
C VAL A 654 6.18 -11.91 4.79
N ALA A 655 5.64 -11.62 5.98
CA ALA A 655 5.87 -10.36 6.69
C ALA A 655 7.35 -10.09 6.99
N LEU A 656 8.12 -11.13 7.34
CA LEU A 656 9.55 -11.02 7.60
C LEU A 656 10.31 -10.71 6.31
N VAL A 657 10.02 -11.45 5.24
CA VAL A 657 10.65 -11.23 3.92
C VAL A 657 10.40 -9.78 3.46
N ASP A 658 9.16 -9.32 3.58
CA ASP A 658 8.76 -7.98 3.18
C ASP A 658 9.44 -6.88 4.02
N GLN A 659 9.52 -7.09 5.33
CA GLN A 659 10.17 -6.16 6.25
C GLN A 659 11.67 -6.01 5.92
N GLU A 660 12.39 -7.12 5.75
CA GLU A 660 13.82 -7.10 5.45
C GLU A 660 14.12 -6.46 4.08
N MET A 661 13.26 -6.69 3.08
CA MET A 661 13.40 -6.07 1.76
C MET A 661 13.25 -4.55 1.81
N GLU A 662 12.31 -4.05 2.62
CA GLU A 662 12.03 -2.60 2.74
C GLU A 662 13.06 -1.89 3.64
N GLU A 663 13.34 -2.43 4.84
CA GLU A 663 14.29 -1.85 5.79
C GLU A 663 15.71 -1.72 5.19
N HIS A 664 16.07 -2.65 4.32
CA HIS A 664 17.37 -2.71 3.68
C HIS A 664 17.34 -2.29 2.20
N ARG A 665 16.37 -1.49 1.76
CA ARG A 665 16.27 -0.97 0.37
C ARG A 665 17.49 -0.20 -0.14
N HIS A 666 18.32 0.30 0.78
CA HIS A 666 19.60 0.97 0.48
C HIS A 666 20.72 -0.02 0.11
N LEU A 667 20.54 -1.31 0.37
CA LEU A 667 21.49 -2.37 0.04
C LEU A 667 21.16 -3.00 -1.32
N ALA A 668 22.16 -3.65 -1.92
CA ALA A 668 21.99 -4.46 -3.12
C ALA A 668 21.01 -5.62 -2.87
N PHE A 669 20.38 -6.14 -3.92
CA PHE A 669 19.43 -7.26 -3.82
C PHE A 669 20.02 -8.45 -3.07
N ARG A 670 21.23 -8.90 -3.44
CA ARG A 670 21.95 -10.00 -2.78
C ARG A 670 22.14 -9.77 -1.27
N SER A 671 22.44 -8.55 -0.85
CA SER A 671 22.60 -8.19 0.58
C SER A 671 21.27 -8.28 1.34
N ARG A 672 20.16 -7.91 0.71
CA ARG A 672 18.81 -8.04 1.28
C ARG A 672 18.41 -9.51 1.44
N ILE A 673 18.70 -10.36 0.45
CA ILE A 673 18.54 -11.81 0.55
C ILE A 673 19.34 -12.38 1.73
N ALA A 674 20.60 -11.95 1.89
CA ALA A 674 21.44 -12.39 3.01
C ALA A 674 20.85 -11.99 4.37
N LYS A 675 20.26 -10.79 4.49
CA LYS A 675 19.54 -10.34 5.70
C LYS A 675 18.33 -11.23 6.01
N ILE A 676 17.52 -11.58 5.00
CA ILE A 676 16.39 -12.50 5.15
C ILE A 676 16.87 -13.87 5.67
N PHE A 677 17.92 -14.44 5.07
CA PHE A 677 18.51 -15.70 5.56
C PHE A 677 19.01 -15.60 7.00
N VAL A 678 19.72 -14.52 7.35
CA VAL A 678 20.21 -14.29 8.72
C VAL A 678 19.05 -14.26 9.71
N HIS A 679 17.95 -13.60 9.36
CA HIS A 679 16.77 -13.53 10.21
C HIS A 679 16.06 -14.90 10.29
N LEU A 680 15.84 -15.56 9.15
CA LEU A 680 15.24 -16.91 9.09
C LEU A 680 16.02 -17.91 9.97
N LEU A 681 17.35 -17.92 9.91
CA LEU A 681 18.17 -18.86 10.70
C LEU A 681 18.22 -18.54 12.20
N LYS A 682 17.81 -17.32 12.60
CA LYS A 682 17.60 -16.97 14.01
C LYS A 682 16.24 -17.43 14.51
N THR A 683 15.20 -17.39 13.67
CA THR A 683 13.81 -17.70 14.06
C THR A 683 13.44 -19.16 13.85
N ASN A 684 13.99 -19.81 12.83
CA ASN A 684 13.75 -21.21 12.51
C ASN A 684 15.02 -22.04 12.71
N ALA A 685 15.03 -22.85 13.77
CA ALA A 685 16.21 -23.59 14.18
C ALA A 685 16.57 -24.76 13.23
N ASP A 686 15.63 -25.22 12.43
CA ASP A 686 15.74 -26.46 11.66
C ASP A 686 16.18 -26.22 10.19
N THR A 687 16.32 -24.97 9.78
CA THR A 687 16.78 -24.62 8.42
C THR A 687 18.30 -24.81 8.32
N GLY A 688 18.74 -25.79 7.55
CA GLY A 688 20.16 -26.11 7.27
C GLY A 688 20.42 -26.30 5.77
N PHE A 689 21.60 -26.82 5.42
CA PHE A 689 21.95 -27.08 4.01
C PHE A 689 20.92 -27.97 3.29
N LEU A 690 20.43 -29.01 3.95
CA LEU A 690 19.50 -29.96 3.34
C LEU A 690 18.16 -29.31 2.95
N SER A 691 17.57 -28.51 3.84
CA SER A 691 16.32 -27.79 3.53
C SER A 691 16.50 -26.76 2.41
N ILE A 692 17.66 -26.09 2.37
CA ILE A 692 17.98 -25.12 1.32
C ILE A 692 18.20 -25.83 -0.01
N ALA A 693 18.90 -26.97 -0.02
CA ALA A 693 19.08 -27.80 -1.21
C ALA A 693 17.73 -28.28 -1.78
N GLU A 694 16.82 -28.76 -0.92
CA GLU A 694 15.48 -29.16 -1.33
C GLU A 694 14.68 -27.99 -1.92
N ALA A 695 14.74 -26.81 -1.30
CA ALA A 695 14.09 -25.61 -1.82
C ALA A 695 14.72 -25.18 -3.16
N MET A 696 16.05 -25.24 -3.30
CA MET A 696 16.75 -24.94 -4.54
C MET A 696 16.28 -25.85 -5.68
N SER A 697 16.22 -27.18 -5.45
CA SER A 697 15.69 -28.13 -6.44
C SER A 697 14.26 -27.80 -6.86
N ARG A 698 13.39 -27.47 -5.88
CA ARG A 698 11.99 -27.11 -6.15
C ARG A 698 11.83 -25.79 -6.87
N HIS A 699 12.85 -24.94 -6.89
CA HIS A 699 12.89 -23.66 -7.58
C HIS A 699 13.84 -23.66 -8.79
N GLY A 700 14.22 -24.85 -9.30
CA GLY A 700 14.97 -24.99 -10.55
C GLY A 700 16.43 -24.60 -10.47
N MET A 701 16.95 -24.42 -9.27
CA MET A 701 18.36 -24.16 -9.01
C MET A 701 19.10 -25.48 -8.81
N ASP A 702 20.32 -25.56 -9.31
CA ASP A 702 21.19 -26.72 -9.09
C ASP A 702 21.68 -26.75 -7.62
N PRO A 703 21.30 -27.76 -6.82
CA PRO A 703 21.76 -27.85 -5.43
C PRO A 703 23.26 -28.11 -5.31
N SER A 704 23.92 -28.59 -6.37
CA SER A 704 25.36 -28.85 -6.37
C SER A 704 26.18 -27.58 -6.12
N MET A 705 25.62 -26.40 -6.45
CA MET A 705 26.21 -25.09 -6.20
C MET A 705 26.44 -24.82 -4.70
N LEU A 706 25.73 -25.52 -3.81
CA LEU A 706 25.97 -25.44 -2.36
C LEU A 706 27.33 -26.04 -1.95
N MET A 707 27.99 -26.83 -2.81
CA MET A 707 29.36 -27.28 -2.57
C MET A 707 30.38 -26.16 -2.77
N ASP A 708 30.12 -25.23 -3.69
CA ASP A 708 31.02 -24.13 -4.04
C ASP A 708 31.05 -23.02 -2.98
N ILE A 709 30.01 -22.97 -2.13
CA ILE A 709 29.94 -21.99 -1.03
C ILE A 709 30.66 -22.46 0.22
N LEU A 710 31.02 -23.74 0.34
CA LEU A 710 31.66 -24.28 1.54
C LEU A 710 33.05 -23.66 1.75
N ASP A 711 33.30 -23.21 2.97
CA ASP A 711 34.60 -22.62 3.35
C ASP A 711 35.77 -23.59 3.11
N SER A 712 35.55 -24.90 3.20
CA SER A 712 36.57 -25.94 2.99
C SER A 712 37.04 -26.07 1.53
N ASN A 713 36.26 -25.57 0.56
CA ASN A 713 36.48 -25.80 -0.86
C ASN A 713 37.13 -24.60 -1.57
N ARG A 714 37.56 -23.57 -0.82
CA ARG A 714 38.07 -22.32 -1.38
C ARG A 714 39.59 -22.28 -1.49
N ASN A 715 40.08 -21.67 -2.57
CA ASN A 715 41.48 -21.34 -2.76
C ASN A 715 41.97 -20.34 -1.70
N VAL A 716 43.16 -20.58 -1.17
CA VAL A 716 43.79 -19.70 -0.17
C VAL A 716 44.46 -18.47 -0.82
N MET A 717 44.65 -18.47 -2.14
CA MET A 717 45.34 -17.42 -2.90
C MET A 717 44.45 -16.82 -4.00
N PHE A 718 44.54 -15.51 -4.16
CA PHE A 718 43.88 -14.73 -5.20
C PHE A 718 44.37 -15.13 -6.60
N ILE A 719 43.45 -15.27 -7.56
CA ILE A 719 43.73 -15.81 -8.90
C ILE A 719 44.15 -14.66 -9.81
N ASP A 720 45.44 -14.32 -9.79
CA ASP A 720 46.12 -13.47 -10.79
C ASP A 720 47.61 -13.84 -10.82
N GLU A 721 48.05 -14.52 -11.89
CA GLU A 721 49.43 -14.97 -12.06
C GLU A 721 50.44 -13.83 -12.18
N THR A 722 49.98 -12.59 -12.39
CA THR A 722 50.84 -11.41 -12.54
C THR A 722 51.18 -10.73 -11.22
N LEU A 723 50.51 -11.07 -10.11
CA LEU A 723 50.73 -10.46 -8.80
C LEU A 723 51.76 -11.22 -7.96
N PRO A 724 52.79 -10.54 -7.41
CA PRO A 724 53.74 -11.20 -6.53
C PRO A 724 53.08 -11.74 -5.26
N GLU A 725 53.30 -13.00 -4.93
CA GLU A 725 52.82 -13.65 -3.69
C GLU A 725 53.22 -12.86 -2.42
N LYS A 726 54.42 -12.25 -2.44
CA LYS A 726 54.90 -11.37 -1.36
C LYS A 726 54.01 -10.15 -1.14
N TRP A 727 53.42 -9.59 -2.19
CA TRP A 727 52.52 -8.44 -2.10
C TRP A 727 51.14 -8.86 -1.60
N LEU A 728 50.62 -9.98 -2.10
CA LEU A 728 49.36 -10.58 -1.64
C LEU A 728 49.40 -10.89 -0.13
N ASN A 729 50.54 -11.33 0.39
CA ASN A 729 50.75 -11.62 1.81
C ASN A 729 51.12 -10.39 2.66
N LYS A 730 51.14 -9.18 2.08
CA LYS A 730 51.38 -7.94 2.85
C LYS A 730 50.22 -7.68 3.80
N TYR A 731 50.53 -7.34 5.06
CA TYR A 731 49.54 -6.90 6.04
C TYR A 731 48.96 -5.54 5.70
N LEU A 732 47.64 -5.41 5.83
CA LEU A 732 46.95 -4.14 5.70
C LEU A 732 47.26 -3.22 6.88
N SER A 733 47.35 -1.93 6.62
CA SER A 733 47.52 -0.89 7.63
C SER A 733 46.32 0.05 7.64
N VAL A 734 46.15 0.78 8.75
CA VAL A 734 45.08 1.81 8.86
C VAL A 734 45.23 2.90 7.78
N ASN A 735 46.44 3.13 7.27
CA ASN A 735 46.69 4.11 6.21
C ASN A 735 46.12 3.67 4.85
N ASP A 736 45.89 2.36 4.65
CA ASP A 736 45.34 1.83 3.40
C ASP A 736 43.80 1.96 3.37
N VAL A 737 43.15 2.19 4.54
CA VAL A 737 41.68 2.19 4.67
C VAL A 737 40.98 3.22 3.78
N PRO A 738 41.42 4.50 3.66
CA PRO A 738 40.74 5.46 2.80
C PRO A 738 40.73 4.99 1.34
N ILE A 739 41.85 4.46 0.87
CA ILE A 739 42.00 3.94 -0.50
C ILE A 739 41.05 2.77 -0.74
N ILE A 740 41.00 1.82 0.19
CA ILE A 740 40.12 0.64 0.09
C ILE A 740 38.66 1.07 0.14
N ALA A 741 38.29 1.97 1.06
CA ALA A 741 36.90 2.40 1.24
C ALA A 741 36.31 3.02 -0.02
N ASP A 742 37.11 3.73 -0.82
CA ASP A 742 36.69 4.33 -2.09
C ASP A 742 36.33 3.29 -3.17
N HIS A 743 36.81 2.05 -3.03
CA HIS A 743 36.57 0.94 -3.96
C HIS A 743 35.51 -0.07 -3.45
N VAL A 744 34.97 0.13 -2.25
CA VAL A 744 33.90 -0.73 -1.73
C VAL A 744 32.55 -0.22 -2.24
N ASP A 745 31.79 -1.10 -2.91
CA ASP A 745 30.41 -0.78 -3.29
C ASP A 745 29.55 -0.53 -2.03
N ILE A 746 29.02 0.69 -1.94
CA ILE A 746 28.18 1.17 -0.84
C ILE A 746 26.87 0.38 -0.67
N LYS A 747 26.42 -0.37 -1.69
CA LYS A 747 25.22 -1.21 -1.62
C LYS A 747 25.53 -2.65 -1.22
N SER A 748 26.75 -3.11 -1.50
CA SER A 748 27.18 -4.51 -1.28
C SER A 748 28.08 -4.71 -0.06
N TYR A 749 28.39 -3.64 0.69
CA TYR A 749 29.27 -3.71 1.88
C TYR A 749 28.83 -4.77 2.90
N PHE A 750 27.53 -5.00 3.09
CA PHE A 750 27.05 -5.99 4.07
C PHE A 750 27.64 -7.38 3.80
N ASN A 751 27.53 -7.87 2.56
CA ASN A 751 28.08 -9.16 2.17
C ASN A 751 29.61 -9.19 2.25
N LEU A 752 30.29 -8.09 1.89
CA LEU A 752 31.74 -7.98 2.05
C LEU A 752 32.15 -8.21 3.50
N PHE A 753 31.51 -7.55 4.46
CA PHE A 753 31.87 -7.72 5.86
C PHE A 753 31.49 -9.08 6.43
N LEU A 754 30.41 -9.72 5.95
CA LEU A 754 30.17 -11.13 6.27
C LEU A 754 31.33 -12.01 5.79
N GLU A 755 31.77 -11.83 4.55
CA GLU A 755 32.88 -12.57 3.93
C GLU A 755 34.22 -12.33 4.66
N LEU A 756 34.45 -11.11 5.15
CA LEU A 756 35.58 -10.75 6.02
C LEU A 756 35.45 -11.32 7.46
N GLY A 757 34.34 -11.98 7.79
CA GLY A 757 34.15 -12.70 9.06
C GLY A 757 33.42 -11.91 10.14
N PHE A 758 32.80 -10.76 9.82
CA PHE A 758 31.95 -10.07 10.77
C PHE A 758 30.66 -10.85 10.99
N THR A 759 30.16 -10.82 12.23
CA THR A 759 28.79 -11.28 12.48
C THR A 759 27.80 -10.23 11.99
N PRO A 760 26.58 -10.61 11.55
CA PRO A 760 25.55 -9.66 11.14
C PRO A 760 25.25 -8.64 12.23
N LYS A 761 25.20 -9.07 13.50
CA LYS A 761 25.00 -8.20 14.66
C LYS A 761 26.05 -7.09 14.73
N ARG A 762 27.32 -7.43 14.49
CA ARG A 762 28.40 -6.43 14.49
C ARG A 762 28.22 -5.43 13.36
N VAL A 763 27.76 -5.85 12.17
CA VAL A 763 27.48 -4.91 11.07
C VAL A 763 26.27 -4.03 11.40
N ASP A 764 25.21 -4.60 11.98
CA ASP A 764 24.01 -3.87 12.43
C ASP A 764 24.34 -2.82 13.49
N GLU A 765 25.21 -3.15 14.45
CA GLU A 765 25.69 -2.20 15.46
C GLU A 765 26.38 -0.99 14.80
N PHE A 766 27.17 -1.20 13.75
CA PHE A 766 27.75 -0.08 12.99
C PHE A 766 26.69 0.69 12.19
N ASP A 767 25.70 0.00 11.60
CA ASP A 767 24.58 0.66 10.93
C ASP A 767 23.82 1.60 11.88
N ASP A 768 23.71 1.23 13.15
CA ASP A 768 23.08 2.04 14.19
C ASP A 768 23.98 3.17 14.69
N HIS A 769 25.25 2.90 15.02
CA HIS A 769 26.19 3.92 15.49
C HIS A 769 26.48 5.01 14.44
N TYR A 770 26.49 4.63 13.17
CA TYR A 770 26.75 5.54 12.05
C TYR A 770 25.48 5.94 11.30
N ARG A 771 24.28 5.75 11.88
CA ARG A 771 22.98 6.02 11.24
C ARG A 771 22.85 7.44 10.66
N ASN A 772 23.50 8.43 11.28
CA ASN A 772 23.48 9.85 10.86
C ASN A 772 24.71 10.26 10.01
N LYS A 773 25.52 9.31 9.56
CA LYS A 773 26.71 9.54 8.73
C LYS A 773 26.52 8.84 7.39
N GLY A 774 27.12 9.38 6.34
CA GLY A 774 27.09 8.75 5.01
C GLY A 774 27.72 7.35 5.03
N THR A 775 27.18 6.44 4.22
CA THR A 775 27.66 5.06 4.07
C THR A 775 29.18 4.95 3.87
N PRO A 776 29.87 5.84 3.13
CA PRO A 776 31.34 5.79 3.03
C PRO A 776 32.05 5.87 4.38
N LYS A 777 31.63 6.78 5.28
CA LYS A 777 32.24 6.91 6.63
C LYS A 777 32.05 5.66 7.47
N LYS A 778 30.90 5.00 7.32
CA LYS A 778 30.60 3.73 7.98
C LYS A 778 31.51 2.61 7.46
N ILE A 779 31.71 2.53 6.14
CA ILE A 779 32.61 1.57 5.51
C ILE A 779 34.04 1.77 6.00
N THR A 780 34.54 3.01 6.03
CA THR A 780 35.85 3.36 6.61
C THR A 780 35.97 2.83 8.04
N ALA A 781 34.96 3.08 8.89
CA ALA A 781 34.98 2.62 10.27
C ALA A 781 34.95 1.09 10.41
N LEU A 782 34.16 0.39 9.58
CA LEU A 782 34.12 -1.06 9.53
C LEU A 782 35.47 -1.67 9.09
N LEU A 783 36.11 -1.07 8.07
CA LEU A 783 37.44 -1.47 7.61
C LEU A 783 38.52 -1.27 8.68
N GLU A 784 38.50 -0.13 9.38
CA GLU A 784 39.41 0.08 10.51
C GLU A 784 39.21 -0.96 11.61
N ALA A 785 37.94 -1.27 11.93
CA ALA A 785 37.59 -2.27 12.94
C ALA A 785 37.98 -3.69 12.50
N PHE A 786 37.99 -3.97 11.20
CA PHE A 786 38.46 -5.22 10.62
C PHE A 786 39.98 -5.36 10.77
N ILE A 787 40.75 -4.34 10.38
CA ILE A 787 42.23 -4.37 10.48
C ILE A 787 42.68 -4.44 11.94
N LYS A 788 42.08 -3.64 12.83
CA LYS A 788 42.45 -3.58 14.25
C LYS A 788 42.00 -4.83 15.03
N GLY A 789 40.89 -5.45 14.62
CA GLY A 789 40.22 -6.51 15.36
C GLY A 789 40.54 -7.94 14.93
N THR A 790 41.31 -8.13 13.86
CA THR A 790 41.63 -9.46 13.32
C THR A 790 43.06 -9.85 13.67
N THR A 791 43.24 -11.03 14.27
CA THR A 791 44.56 -11.57 14.64
C THR A 791 44.75 -12.96 14.03
N PRO A 792 45.80 -13.19 13.19
CA PRO A 792 46.79 -12.22 12.73
C PRO A 792 46.18 -11.11 11.85
N CYS A 793 46.90 -9.99 11.70
CA CYS A 793 46.47 -8.85 10.88
C CYS A 793 46.06 -9.33 9.47
N PRO A 794 44.96 -8.81 8.88
CA PRO A 794 44.51 -9.28 7.58
C PRO A 794 45.46 -8.87 6.47
N THR A 795 45.59 -9.70 5.43
CA THR A 795 46.47 -9.43 4.29
C THR A 795 45.70 -8.83 3.12
N VAL A 796 46.42 -8.26 2.15
CA VAL A 796 45.85 -7.78 0.88
C VAL A 796 45.08 -8.92 0.19
N ASN A 797 45.61 -10.14 0.20
CA ASN A 797 44.96 -11.32 -0.34
C ASN A 797 43.58 -11.59 0.29
N THR A 798 43.46 -11.49 1.61
CA THR A 798 42.17 -11.70 2.30
C THR A 798 41.11 -10.71 1.83
N LEU A 799 41.49 -9.44 1.66
CA LEU A 799 40.57 -8.41 1.19
C LEU A 799 40.18 -8.62 -0.27
N LEU A 800 41.14 -8.87 -1.16
CA LEU A 800 40.86 -9.06 -2.59
C LEU A 800 39.99 -10.28 -2.85
N LEU A 801 40.22 -11.40 -2.14
CA LEU A 801 39.35 -12.58 -2.22
C LEU A 801 37.90 -12.26 -1.79
N ALA A 802 37.74 -11.48 -0.71
CA ALA A 802 36.41 -11.10 -0.23
C ALA A 802 35.69 -10.13 -1.18
N MET A 803 36.43 -9.18 -1.77
CA MET A 803 35.91 -8.25 -2.76
C MET A 803 35.52 -8.94 -4.06
N GLN A 804 36.37 -9.85 -4.57
CA GLN A 804 36.07 -10.68 -5.73
C GLN A 804 34.84 -11.55 -5.50
N GLU A 805 34.70 -12.12 -4.31
CA GLU A 805 33.52 -12.91 -3.94
C GLU A 805 32.22 -12.08 -3.92
N CYS A 806 32.33 -10.77 -3.71
CA CYS A 806 31.21 -9.83 -3.72
C CYS A 806 31.05 -9.11 -5.06
N ASP A 807 31.69 -9.61 -6.13
CA ASP A 807 31.62 -9.06 -7.48
C ASP A 807 32.07 -7.57 -7.55
N MET A 808 33.00 -7.17 -6.68
CA MET A 808 33.55 -5.82 -6.63
C MET A 808 34.74 -5.66 -7.58
N ASP A 809 35.00 -4.42 -8.02
CA ASP A 809 36.14 -4.08 -8.87
C ASP A 809 37.47 -4.19 -8.10
N THR A 810 38.10 -5.35 -8.22
CA THR A 810 39.42 -5.60 -7.62
C THR A 810 40.55 -5.05 -8.48
N GLU A 811 40.37 -4.90 -9.79
CA GLU A 811 41.44 -4.48 -10.71
C GLU A 811 41.85 -3.03 -10.43
N SER A 812 40.88 -2.12 -10.32
CA SER A 812 41.11 -0.71 -10.00
C SER A 812 41.74 -0.53 -8.61
N LEU A 813 41.33 -1.34 -7.63
CA LEU A 813 41.92 -1.32 -6.30
C LEU A 813 43.38 -1.79 -6.33
N ILE A 814 43.70 -2.84 -7.11
CA ILE A 814 45.06 -3.34 -7.28
C ILE A 814 45.95 -2.27 -7.91
N GLU A 815 45.49 -1.56 -8.94
CA GLU A 815 46.22 -0.45 -9.56
C GLU A 815 46.55 0.66 -8.56
N THR A 816 45.62 0.96 -7.64
CA THR A 816 45.76 2.04 -6.66
C THR A 816 46.62 1.64 -5.44
N LEU A 817 46.55 0.37 -4.99
CA LEU A 817 47.32 -0.15 -3.85
C LEU A 817 48.74 -0.59 -4.21
N LYS A 818 49.05 -0.77 -5.50
CA LYS A 818 50.42 -1.06 -5.95
C LYS A 818 51.32 0.13 -5.62
N PRO A 819 52.42 -0.07 -4.87
CA PRO A 819 53.43 0.97 -4.76
C PRO A 819 54.02 1.24 -6.15
N SER A 820 54.22 2.52 -6.47
CA SER A 820 54.90 3.00 -7.68
C SER A 820 56.26 2.34 -7.88
#